data_AF-A0A1Z5JH97-F1
#
_entry.id   AF-A0A1Z5JH97-F1
#
_cell.length_a   1.000
_cell.length_b   1.000
_cell.length_c   1.000
_cell.angle_alpha   90.00
_cell.angle_beta   90.00
_cell.angle_gamma   90.00
#
_symmetry.space_group_name_H-M   'P 1'
#
loop_
_entity.id
_entity.type
_entity.pdbx_description
1 polymer ?
#
loop_
_entity_poly.entity_id
_entity_poly.type
_entity_poly.pdbx_seq_one_letter_code
_entity_poly.pdbx_strand_id
1 'polypeptide(L)'
;MSSKSNSAASGSDKVAAKAAVASNTTGIQDSLMQWAWIGAYSYAAFVVLRAAYTIRLGAIESYGIVIHEFDPQFNYRCAEYLYENGAQRFFKWFDHTVWYPLGRPVGTTTYPGMQFTAVWIKNYIAKAMPLHDICVYIPVWFGVIATFVTGMIAYEASLPVNSSKSAVDFLFDLINGTKSPPKVPANAGWAPTSPALECAVFTMAMMSILPAHLMRSMGGGFDNESVAMTAMVSTFYFWMRSLRANDSRSHWFGIATAVAYFYMVATWGGYVFVLNMIGVHAAALVFSGRFDDKVYMAYTLFYSIGTFLAMQVPVVGWTPLKSLEQLGPLAIFGLYQVLFVADRMAAAKNLNQFEKNVFRVKLVCASAAVALALALVLAPSGYFGPISSRVRGLFVKHTKTGNPLVDSVAEHQQASSRAYFQYLHHVCTFAPIGYLFVAAVGLSDSSSFLIVWGTAAYFFSHKMVRLILLTAPIGSTLGGIAAGRIFAWCLRQWWEDQPTGSTSNDQQEGEMDAKVGKRKKSKKAGATANSGSSFDGILSLQQALHSAVKTKEGTIALRTVSAVVLILGFMIGSSFTRYCWLLRRDLSSPSIITKARTRDGNIITVDDYREAYWWLRDNTPEDARVMAWWDYGYQISAIANRTTIADGNTWNHEHIALLGKTLTTDLDEGWSIARHLADYLLVWAGGGGDDLAKSPHLARIANSVYRDHCPDDPTCRVFGFLDREGTPSAMMGRSLLYRLHSHKLKPGVEAPADKFEEVYRSKYGKVRIFKILGVDEESKEWVKANYQCDAPGSWFCPGQYPPGLSEILSKKKDFSQLEDFNKRRQSGDNDEYTKKYFEDLHDPNKAKQKVLEKERKMKLEAAAATKDGSSRSPAEEAEYQELIKKVYNTWDDTDDTTRMWQLISSNNVVDLKAWLDVEPHKAFIRSKDGRGPMFWAFEQRNEEITKLLMKAGVPHTDRDSRGMTPGELLEGEPTRGQ
;
A
#
# COMPACT_ATOMS: atom_id res chain seq x y z
N MET A 1 25.43 -11.84 -100.76
CA MET A 1 24.61 -11.21 -101.82
C MET A 1 23.54 -10.37 -101.14
N SER A 2 23.59 -9.05 -101.35
CA SER A 2 22.55 -8.01 -101.25
C SER A 2 21.47 -8.03 -100.13
N SER A 3 21.38 -6.86 -99.47
CA SER A 3 20.15 -6.06 -99.27
C SER A 3 19.54 -5.97 -97.86
N LYS A 4 19.26 -4.70 -97.50
CA LYS A 4 18.67 -4.15 -96.28
C LYS A 4 17.19 -4.49 -96.11
N SER A 5 16.73 -4.54 -94.85
CA SER A 5 15.48 -3.89 -94.44
C SER A 5 15.59 -3.35 -93.01
N ASN A 6 15.54 -2.04 -92.87
CA ASN A 6 15.30 -1.32 -91.62
C ASN A 6 13.86 -1.56 -91.15
N SER A 7 13.65 -1.82 -89.86
CA SER A 7 12.46 -1.32 -89.14
C SER A 7 12.89 -0.90 -87.74
N ALA A 8 12.71 0.39 -87.45
CA ALA A 8 13.04 1.03 -86.20
C ALA A 8 12.21 0.45 -85.04
N ALA A 9 12.87 -0.12 -84.04
CA ALA A 9 12.26 -0.33 -82.73
C ALA A 9 12.08 1.04 -82.07
N SER A 10 10.83 1.37 -81.74
CA SER A 10 10.41 2.67 -81.22
C SER A 10 11.13 3.01 -79.91
N GLY A 11 11.41 4.29 -79.68
CA GLY A 11 12.00 4.78 -78.42
C GLY A 11 11.14 4.53 -77.17
N SER A 12 9.90 4.07 -77.32
CA SER A 12 8.97 3.80 -76.21
C SER A 12 9.32 2.53 -75.41
N ASP A 13 9.79 1.47 -76.07
CA ASP A 13 10.09 0.18 -75.41
C ASP A 13 11.36 0.25 -74.55
N LYS A 14 12.35 1.06 -74.96
CA LYS A 14 13.56 1.31 -74.16
C LYS A 14 13.30 2.19 -72.93
N VAL A 15 12.31 3.08 -72.99
CA VAL A 15 11.88 3.92 -71.86
C VAL A 15 11.08 3.08 -70.86
N ALA A 16 10.20 2.20 -71.33
CA ALA A 16 9.45 1.27 -70.49
C ALA A 16 10.38 0.27 -69.76
N ALA A 17 11.38 -0.29 -70.45
CA ALA A 17 12.36 -1.19 -69.82
C ALA A 17 13.26 -0.49 -68.79
N LYS A 18 13.69 0.76 -69.04
CA LYS A 18 14.44 1.56 -68.05
C LYS A 18 13.58 1.95 -66.86
N ALA A 19 12.30 2.27 -67.07
CA ALA A 19 11.36 2.59 -66.00
C ALA A 19 11.06 1.37 -65.12
N ALA A 20 10.91 0.18 -65.72
CA ALA A 20 10.70 -1.07 -64.99
C ALA A 20 11.94 -1.53 -64.20
N VAL A 21 13.14 -1.33 -64.74
CA VAL A 21 14.39 -1.59 -64.00
C VAL A 21 14.54 -0.59 -62.86
N ALA A 22 14.29 0.71 -63.09
CA ALA A 22 14.35 1.75 -62.05
C ALA A 22 13.29 1.58 -60.94
N SER A 23 12.09 1.10 -61.27
CA SER A 23 11.07 0.77 -60.26
C SER A 23 11.46 -0.45 -59.42
N ASN A 24 12.17 -1.42 -59.99
CA ASN A 24 12.69 -2.57 -59.25
C ASN A 24 13.89 -2.20 -58.36
N THR A 25 14.81 -1.33 -58.81
CA THR A 25 15.93 -0.86 -57.97
C THR A 25 15.47 0.03 -56.82
N THR A 26 14.46 0.89 -57.04
CA THR A 26 13.84 1.70 -55.98
C THR A 26 13.09 0.83 -54.98
N GLY A 27 12.35 -0.18 -55.42
CA GLY A 27 11.71 -1.15 -54.53
C GLY A 27 12.71 -1.96 -53.68
N ILE A 28 13.87 -2.32 -54.23
CA ILE A 28 14.95 -2.99 -53.49
C ILE A 28 15.60 -2.02 -52.48
N GLN A 29 15.92 -0.78 -52.87
CA GLN A 29 16.47 0.23 -51.96
C GLN A 29 15.52 0.58 -50.82
N ASP A 30 14.21 0.71 -51.12
CA ASP A 30 13.19 0.92 -50.12
C ASP A 30 13.14 -0.27 -49.16
N SER A 31 13.09 -1.51 -49.66
CA SER A 31 13.10 -2.71 -48.80
C SER A 31 14.33 -2.77 -47.88
N LEU A 32 15.52 -2.39 -48.36
CA LEU A 32 16.76 -2.42 -47.61
C LEU A 32 16.79 -1.32 -46.53
N MET A 33 16.29 -0.12 -46.85
CA MET A 33 16.09 0.96 -45.88
C MET A 33 15.06 0.58 -44.81
N GLN A 34 14.01 -0.16 -45.17
CA GLN A 34 13.05 -0.69 -44.19
C GLN A 34 13.73 -1.62 -43.20
N TRP A 35 14.46 -2.63 -43.68
CA TRP A 35 15.22 -3.55 -42.83
C TRP A 35 16.25 -2.84 -41.94
N ALA A 36 16.88 -1.78 -42.42
CA ALA A 36 17.80 -0.96 -41.62
C ALA A 36 17.06 -0.26 -40.45
N TRP A 37 15.87 0.29 -40.68
CA TRP A 37 15.04 0.86 -39.61
C TRP A 37 14.57 -0.20 -38.60
N ILE A 38 14.21 -1.41 -39.06
CA ILE A 38 13.90 -2.54 -38.14
C ILE A 38 15.11 -2.86 -37.28
N GLY A 39 16.28 -2.97 -37.90
CA GLY A 39 17.56 -3.21 -37.22
C GLY A 39 17.85 -2.14 -36.17
N ALA A 40 17.67 -0.87 -36.51
CA ALA A 40 17.89 0.25 -35.59
C ALA A 40 16.92 0.22 -34.39
N TYR A 41 15.62 0.05 -34.63
CA TYR A 41 14.63 0.01 -33.55
C TYR A 41 14.72 -1.24 -32.69
N SER A 42 15.03 -2.40 -33.27
CA SER A 42 15.27 -3.63 -32.52
C SER A 42 16.53 -3.54 -31.66
N TYR A 43 17.61 -2.93 -32.18
CA TYR A 43 18.80 -2.63 -31.41
C TYR A 43 18.52 -1.65 -30.26
N ALA A 44 17.75 -0.58 -30.52
CA ALA A 44 17.33 0.36 -29.49
C ALA A 44 16.51 -0.33 -28.39
N ALA A 45 15.55 -1.18 -28.76
CA ALA A 45 14.79 -1.99 -27.81
C ALA A 45 15.69 -2.92 -26.99
N PHE A 46 16.68 -3.58 -27.62
CA PHE A 46 17.65 -4.41 -26.92
C PHE A 46 18.48 -3.62 -25.89
N VAL A 47 18.98 -2.43 -26.26
CA VAL A 47 19.72 -1.55 -25.34
C VAL A 47 18.85 -1.14 -24.15
N VAL A 48 17.58 -0.80 -24.39
CA VAL A 48 16.63 -0.44 -23.34
C VAL A 48 16.34 -1.63 -22.41
N LEU A 49 16.11 -2.83 -22.95
CA LEU A 49 15.86 -4.02 -22.14
C LEU A 49 17.12 -4.43 -21.34
N ARG A 50 18.31 -4.25 -21.90
CA ARG A 50 19.56 -4.43 -21.17
C ARG A 50 19.68 -3.42 -20.02
N ALA A 51 19.33 -2.15 -20.25
CA ALA A 51 19.30 -1.14 -19.19
C ALA A 51 18.27 -1.49 -18.10
N ALA A 52 17.09 -2.00 -18.49
CA ALA A 52 16.05 -2.49 -17.58
C ALA A 52 16.56 -3.63 -16.67
N TYR A 53 17.37 -4.53 -17.22
CA TYR A 53 18.03 -5.61 -16.48
C TYR A 53 19.07 -5.05 -15.51
N THR A 54 20.00 -4.23 -15.99
CA THR A 54 21.10 -3.67 -15.18
C THR A 54 20.62 -2.79 -14.03
N ILE A 55 19.56 -2.00 -14.20
CA ILE A 55 19.06 -1.15 -13.10
C ILE A 55 18.51 -2.00 -11.94
N ARG A 56 17.84 -3.12 -12.24
CA ARG A 56 17.23 -4.03 -11.26
C ARG A 56 18.26 -4.91 -10.53
N LEU A 57 19.43 -5.14 -11.12
CA LEU A 57 20.54 -5.84 -10.47
C LEU A 57 21.23 -5.05 -9.36
N GLY A 58 20.93 -3.75 -9.20
CA GLY A 58 21.66 -2.88 -8.27
C GLY A 58 21.68 -3.37 -6.81
N ALA A 59 20.63 -4.05 -6.35
CA ALA A 59 20.57 -4.62 -5.00
C ALA A 59 21.52 -5.83 -4.85
N ILE A 60 21.52 -6.72 -5.85
CA ILE A 60 22.37 -7.91 -5.91
C ILE A 60 23.85 -7.53 -5.98
N GLU A 61 24.20 -6.55 -6.82
CA GLU A 61 25.59 -6.03 -6.93
C GLU A 61 26.08 -5.41 -5.61
N SER A 62 25.17 -4.82 -4.84
CA SER A 62 25.52 -4.05 -3.64
C SER A 62 25.55 -4.89 -2.36
N TYR A 63 24.66 -5.88 -2.23
CA TYR A 63 24.42 -6.64 -0.99
C TYR A 63 24.58 -8.15 -1.17
N GLY A 64 24.82 -8.63 -2.39
CA GLY A 64 24.88 -10.05 -2.73
C GLY A 64 23.51 -10.65 -3.04
N ILE A 65 23.50 -11.96 -3.33
CA ILE A 65 22.30 -12.72 -3.64
C ILE A 65 21.57 -13.00 -2.33
N VAL A 66 20.60 -12.16 -1.98
CA VAL A 66 19.80 -12.27 -0.74
C VAL A 66 18.37 -11.85 -1.05
N ILE A 67 17.40 -12.57 -0.50
CA ILE A 67 15.99 -12.19 -0.57
C ILE A 67 15.73 -10.99 0.35
N HIS A 68 15.08 -9.97 -0.17
CA HIS A 68 14.78 -8.72 0.52
C HIS A 68 13.34 -8.72 1.06
N GLU A 69 13.06 -7.81 1.99
CA GLU A 69 11.74 -7.64 2.62
C GLU A 69 11.30 -8.83 3.51
N PHE A 70 10.08 -8.73 4.07
CA PHE A 70 9.52 -9.72 4.99
C PHE A 70 8.71 -10.79 4.24
N ASP A 71 7.81 -10.36 3.35
CA ASP A 71 6.86 -11.23 2.63
C ASP A 71 7.54 -12.25 1.69
N PRO A 72 8.60 -11.91 0.92
CA PRO A 72 9.25 -12.84 -0.01
C PRO A 72 9.83 -14.11 0.63
N GLN A 73 10.12 -14.07 1.94
CA GLN A 73 10.64 -15.22 2.67
C GLN A 73 9.63 -16.38 2.74
N PHE A 74 8.35 -16.05 2.91
CA PHE A 74 7.27 -17.04 2.86
C PHE A 74 7.12 -17.65 1.46
N ASN A 75 7.20 -16.82 0.42
CA ASN A 75 7.11 -17.27 -0.97
C ASN A 75 8.27 -18.22 -1.30
N TYR A 76 9.48 -17.92 -0.82
CA TYR A 76 10.64 -18.80 -0.98
C TYR A 76 10.44 -20.15 -0.30
N ARG A 77 10.01 -20.16 0.98
CA ARG A 77 9.71 -21.39 1.72
C ARG A 77 8.65 -22.25 1.02
N CYS A 78 7.61 -21.61 0.46
CA CYS A 78 6.60 -22.30 -0.33
C CYS A 78 7.18 -22.90 -1.62
N ALA A 79 8.08 -22.20 -2.30
CA ALA A 79 8.74 -22.70 -3.51
C ALA A 79 9.69 -23.87 -3.21
N GLU A 80 10.42 -23.81 -2.09
CA GLU A 80 11.28 -24.88 -1.60
C GLU A 80 10.45 -26.14 -1.27
N TYR A 81 9.37 -25.98 -0.50
CA TYR A 81 8.46 -27.10 -0.20
C TYR A 81 7.85 -27.71 -1.48
N LEU A 82 7.46 -26.88 -2.45
CA LEU A 82 6.91 -27.33 -3.73
C LEU A 82 7.94 -28.12 -4.55
N TYR A 83 9.20 -27.69 -4.54
CA TYR A 83 10.30 -28.36 -5.24
C TYR A 83 10.59 -29.75 -4.63
N GLU A 84 10.62 -29.84 -3.29
CA GLU A 84 10.97 -31.08 -2.59
C GLU A 84 9.84 -32.10 -2.53
N ASN A 85 8.59 -31.64 -2.34
CA ASN A 85 7.45 -32.51 -2.06
C ASN A 85 6.49 -32.68 -3.25
N GLY A 86 6.60 -31.83 -4.25
CA GLY A 86 5.75 -31.84 -5.45
C GLY A 86 4.37 -31.20 -5.25
N ALA A 87 3.66 -31.00 -6.37
CA ALA A 87 2.41 -30.24 -6.43
C ALA A 87 1.26 -30.85 -5.61
N GLN A 88 1.12 -32.18 -5.60
CA GLN A 88 0.01 -32.83 -4.90
C GLN A 88 0.10 -32.66 -3.38
N ARG A 89 1.31 -32.75 -2.81
CA ARG A 89 1.54 -32.51 -1.38
C ARG A 89 1.43 -31.04 -1.04
N PHE A 90 1.88 -30.14 -1.92
CA PHE A 90 1.74 -28.69 -1.73
C PHE A 90 0.28 -28.26 -1.52
N PHE A 91 -0.66 -28.73 -2.35
CA PHE A 91 -2.08 -28.36 -2.18
C PHE A 91 -2.74 -28.94 -0.92
N LYS A 92 -2.16 -30.01 -0.35
CA LYS A 92 -2.61 -30.63 0.91
C LYS A 92 -1.70 -30.26 2.09
N TRP A 93 -0.87 -29.23 1.95
CA TRP A 93 0.08 -28.85 2.98
C TRP A 93 -0.61 -28.05 4.08
N PHE A 94 -0.62 -28.64 5.28
CA PHE A 94 -0.97 -27.99 6.53
C PHE A 94 0.30 -27.79 7.35
N ASP A 95 0.64 -26.53 7.63
CA ASP A 95 1.86 -26.18 8.34
C ASP A 95 1.55 -25.93 9.82
N HIS A 96 2.00 -26.82 10.70
CA HIS A 96 1.87 -26.69 12.15
C HIS A 96 2.98 -25.83 12.78
N THR A 97 4.02 -25.48 12.01
CA THR A 97 5.16 -24.69 12.49
C THR A 97 4.90 -23.18 12.45
N VAL A 98 3.81 -22.75 11.81
CA VAL A 98 3.37 -21.34 11.79
C VAL A 98 2.01 -21.22 12.44
N TRP A 99 1.71 -20.06 13.02
CA TRP A 99 0.46 -19.86 13.77
C TRP A 99 0.27 -20.83 14.93
N TYR A 100 1.34 -21.16 15.67
CA TYR A 100 1.19 -22.02 16.85
C TYR A 100 0.26 -21.36 17.90
N PRO A 101 -0.77 -22.06 18.41
CA PRO A 101 -1.04 -23.50 18.32
C PRO A 101 -1.98 -23.95 17.19
N LEU A 102 -2.53 -23.04 16.38
CA LEU A 102 -3.58 -23.30 15.40
C LEU A 102 -3.08 -23.99 14.12
N GLY A 103 -1.92 -23.61 13.61
CA GLY A 103 -1.44 -24.02 12.29
C GLY A 103 -2.06 -23.23 11.13
N ARG A 104 -1.53 -23.42 9.91
CA ARG A 104 -2.01 -22.75 8.69
C ARG A 104 -2.16 -23.73 7.51
N PRO A 105 -3.31 -23.76 6.82
CA PRO A 105 -3.47 -24.48 5.55
C PRO A 105 -2.82 -23.68 4.40
N VAL A 106 -1.55 -23.92 4.10
CA VAL A 106 -0.81 -23.11 3.11
C VAL A 106 -1.33 -23.34 1.68
N GLY A 107 -1.68 -24.59 1.34
CA GLY A 107 -2.13 -24.96 -0.01
C GLY A 107 -3.41 -24.25 -0.48
N THR A 108 -4.29 -23.87 0.45
CA THR A 108 -5.57 -23.20 0.13
C THR A 108 -5.58 -21.70 0.45
N THR A 109 -4.55 -21.18 1.13
CA THR A 109 -4.47 -19.75 1.53
C THR A 109 -3.46 -18.94 0.73
N THR A 110 -2.70 -19.56 -0.17
CA THR A 110 -1.63 -18.91 -0.95
C THR A 110 -1.85 -19.05 -2.45
N TYR A 111 -1.60 -17.97 -3.19
CA TYR A 111 -1.59 -17.97 -4.65
C TYR A 111 -0.34 -18.70 -5.17
N PRO A 112 -0.47 -19.84 -5.86
CA PRO A 112 0.68 -20.70 -6.16
C PRO A 112 1.45 -20.31 -7.43
N GLY A 113 0.97 -19.34 -8.21
CA GLY A 113 1.46 -19.07 -9.58
C GLY A 113 2.94 -18.75 -9.65
N MET A 114 3.46 -17.96 -8.71
CA MET A 114 4.89 -17.61 -8.68
C MET A 114 5.77 -18.80 -8.30
N GLN A 115 5.37 -19.59 -7.30
CA GLN A 115 6.14 -20.74 -6.82
C GLN A 115 6.25 -21.80 -7.92
N PHE A 116 5.15 -22.08 -8.62
CA PHE A 116 5.16 -22.98 -9.77
C PHE A 116 6.05 -22.47 -10.90
N THR A 117 6.06 -21.15 -11.13
CA THR A 117 6.94 -20.53 -12.13
C THR A 117 8.40 -20.68 -11.74
N ALA A 118 8.75 -20.47 -10.47
CA ALA A 118 10.12 -20.65 -9.98
C ALA A 118 10.61 -22.10 -10.10
N VAL A 119 9.77 -23.06 -9.69
CA VAL A 119 10.08 -24.49 -9.80
C VAL A 119 10.15 -24.93 -11.26
N TRP A 120 9.29 -24.41 -12.14
CA TRP A 120 9.36 -24.67 -13.57
C TRP A 120 10.67 -24.16 -14.19
N ILE A 121 11.09 -22.94 -13.85
CA ILE A 121 12.40 -22.40 -14.29
C ILE A 121 13.54 -23.27 -13.77
N LYS A 122 13.52 -23.67 -12.49
CA LYS A 122 14.53 -24.56 -11.90
C LYS A 122 14.61 -25.91 -12.61
N ASN A 123 13.48 -26.50 -12.95
CA ASN A 123 13.42 -27.84 -13.56
C ASN A 123 13.75 -27.85 -15.04
N TYR A 124 13.40 -26.81 -15.81
CA TYR A 124 13.50 -26.84 -17.27
C TYR A 124 14.53 -25.88 -17.86
N ILE A 125 14.76 -24.72 -17.25
CA ILE A 125 15.61 -23.66 -17.82
C ILE A 125 16.97 -23.61 -17.12
N ALA A 126 16.98 -23.47 -15.79
CA ALA A 126 18.17 -23.16 -15.00
C ALA A 126 18.53 -24.29 -14.01
N LYS A 127 18.67 -25.52 -14.51
CA LYS A 127 18.92 -26.71 -13.68
C LYS A 127 20.14 -26.58 -12.77
N ALA A 128 21.21 -25.94 -13.25
CA ALA A 128 22.47 -25.79 -12.52
C ALA A 128 22.42 -24.75 -11.38
N MET A 129 21.47 -23.81 -11.40
CA MET A 129 21.38 -22.71 -10.42
C MET A 129 20.57 -23.17 -9.18
N PRO A 130 20.98 -22.85 -7.94
CA PRO A 130 20.18 -23.18 -6.76
C PRO A 130 18.85 -22.43 -6.77
N LEU A 131 17.81 -23.01 -6.14
CA LEU A 131 16.46 -22.43 -6.15
C LEU A 131 16.42 -21.02 -5.55
N HIS A 132 17.19 -20.80 -4.48
CA HIS A 132 17.35 -19.49 -3.83
C HIS A 132 17.78 -18.40 -4.83
N ASP A 133 18.80 -18.66 -5.65
CA ASP A 133 19.31 -17.67 -6.61
C ASP A 133 18.28 -17.39 -7.71
N ILE A 134 17.56 -18.43 -8.16
CA ILE A 134 16.46 -18.29 -9.13
C ILE A 134 15.38 -17.36 -8.57
N CYS A 135 14.96 -17.57 -7.32
CA CYS A 135 13.97 -16.72 -6.66
C CYS A 135 14.44 -15.26 -6.56
N VAL A 136 15.73 -15.02 -6.33
CA VAL A 136 16.32 -13.66 -6.32
C VAL A 136 16.30 -13.00 -7.71
N TYR A 137 16.48 -13.77 -8.80
CA TYR A 137 16.50 -13.24 -10.17
C TYR A 137 15.12 -13.12 -10.85
N ILE A 138 14.10 -13.85 -10.39
CA ILE A 138 12.75 -13.81 -10.98
C ILE A 138 12.19 -12.39 -11.12
N PRO A 139 12.23 -11.51 -10.10
CA PRO A 139 11.72 -10.16 -10.23
C PRO A 139 12.41 -9.35 -11.34
N VAL A 140 13.70 -9.62 -11.56
CA VAL A 140 14.50 -8.99 -12.61
C VAL A 140 14.04 -9.45 -13.99
N TRP A 141 13.92 -10.77 -14.21
CA TRP A 141 13.50 -11.32 -15.50
C TRP A 141 12.08 -10.90 -15.86
N PHE A 142 11.14 -11.03 -14.92
CA PHE A 142 9.75 -10.66 -15.15
C PHE A 142 9.58 -9.14 -15.31
N GLY A 143 10.36 -8.31 -14.60
CA GLY A 143 10.36 -6.86 -14.83
C GLY A 143 10.80 -6.47 -16.26
N VAL A 144 11.77 -7.19 -16.84
CA VAL A 144 12.20 -6.98 -18.24
C VAL A 144 11.12 -7.44 -19.22
N ILE A 145 10.48 -8.59 -18.97
CA ILE A 145 9.37 -9.09 -19.81
C ILE A 145 8.18 -8.14 -19.74
N ALA A 146 7.80 -7.65 -18.55
CA ALA A 146 6.76 -6.65 -18.37
C ALA A 146 7.05 -5.37 -19.16
N THR A 147 8.32 -4.91 -19.16
CA THR A 147 8.76 -3.74 -19.93
C THR A 147 8.55 -3.96 -21.43
N PHE A 148 8.95 -5.13 -21.95
CA PHE A 148 8.76 -5.49 -23.36
C PHE A 148 7.27 -5.54 -23.75
N VAL A 149 6.44 -6.24 -22.96
CA VAL A 149 5.01 -6.38 -23.24
C VAL A 149 4.28 -5.03 -23.15
N THR A 150 4.68 -4.15 -22.23
CA THR A 150 4.15 -2.78 -22.14
C THR A 150 4.48 -1.98 -23.42
N GLY A 151 5.68 -2.15 -23.98
CA GLY A 151 6.02 -1.59 -25.30
C GLY A 151 5.13 -2.12 -26.42
N MET A 152 4.80 -3.42 -26.39
CA MET A 152 3.90 -4.03 -27.36
C MET A 152 2.45 -3.50 -27.24
N ILE A 153 1.99 -3.17 -26.04
CA ILE A 153 0.69 -2.48 -25.84
C ILE A 153 0.70 -1.12 -26.54
N ALA A 154 1.76 -0.32 -26.36
CA ALA A 154 1.88 0.99 -27.01
C ALA A 154 1.94 0.87 -28.54
N TYR A 155 2.61 -0.17 -29.05
CA TYR A 155 2.62 -0.50 -30.47
C TYR A 155 1.21 -0.76 -31.00
N GLU A 156 0.45 -1.65 -30.36
CA GLU A 156 -0.93 -1.99 -30.77
C GLU A 156 -1.87 -0.77 -30.77
N ALA A 157 -1.73 0.11 -29.77
CA ALA A 157 -2.52 1.33 -29.66
C ALA A 157 -2.18 2.38 -30.72
N SER A 158 -0.95 2.36 -31.23
CA SER A 158 -0.42 3.40 -32.13
C SER A 158 -0.46 3.02 -33.61
N LEU A 159 -0.95 1.82 -33.93
CA LEU A 159 -1.05 1.37 -35.33
C LEU A 159 -2.02 2.25 -36.15
N PRO A 160 -1.69 2.60 -37.40
CA PRO A 160 -2.55 3.41 -38.28
C PRO A 160 -3.92 2.78 -38.55
N VAL A 161 -3.98 1.44 -38.63
CA VAL A 161 -5.23 0.66 -38.77
C VAL A 161 -6.22 0.95 -37.62
N ASN A 162 -5.68 1.34 -36.47
CA ASN A 162 -6.37 1.65 -35.23
C ASN A 162 -6.43 3.17 -34.97
N SER A 163 -6.13 4.03 -35.93
CA SER A 163 -6.06 5.48 -35.70
C SER A 163 -6.66 6.25 -36.86
N SER A 164 -7.99 6.37 -36.91
CA SER A 164 -8.69 7.02 -38.03
C SER A 164 -9.82 7.99 -37.65
N LYS A 165 -10.21 8.13 -36.36
CA LYS A 165 -11.31 9.04 -35.98
C LYS A 165 -10.92 9.91 -34.78
N SER A 166 -11.28 11.19 -34.83
CA SER A 166 -11.14 12.14 -33.72
C SER A 166 -12.22 11.89 -32.64
N ALA A 167 -11.95 12.27 -31.38
CA ALA A 167 -12.97 12.27 -30.32
C ALA A 167 -14.22 13.11 -30.66
N VAL A 168 -14.06 14.12 -31.52
CA VAL A 168 -15.17 14.96 -31.99
C VAL A 168 -16.05 14.19 -32.96
N ASP A 169 -15.45 13.49 -33.93
CA ASP A 169 -16.19 12.58 -34.83
C ASP A 169 -16.85 11.44 -34.05
N PHE A 170 -16.22 10.98 -32.96
CA PHE A 170 -16.79 10.00 -32.05
C PHE A 170 -18.02 10.54 -31.30
N LEU A 171 -17.99 11.76 -30.77
CA LEU A 171 -19.14 12.42 -30.16
C LEU A 171 -20.25 12.69 -31.18
N PHE A 172 -19.90 13.07 -32.40
CA PHE A 172 -20.86 13.25 -33.49
C PHE A 172 -21.46 11.93 -33.97
N ASP A 173 -20.68 10.85 -34.10
CA ASP A 173 -21.19 9.50 -34.41
C ASP A 173 -22.08 8.96 -33.26
N LEU A 174 -21.77 9.30 -32.00
CA LEU A 174 -22.58 8.95 -30.83
C LEU A 174 -23.95 9.65 -30.85
N ILE A 175 -23.97 10.92 -31.27
CA ILE A 175 -25.20 11.73 -31.39
C ILE A 175 -26.01 11.33 -32.63
N ASN A 176 -25.33 11.00 -33.74
CA ASN A 176 -25.98 10.74 -35.03
C ASN A 176 -26.24 9.25 -35.32
N GLY A 177 -25.75 8.33 -34.48
CA GLY A 177 -26.01 6.89 -34.60
C GLY A 177 -25.42 6.22 -35.85
N THR A 178 -24.48 6.87 -36.54
CA THR A 178 -23.91 6.40 -37.81
C THR A 178 -22.71 5.48 -37.63
N LYS A 179 -22.74 4.28 -38.25
CA LYS A 179 -21.57 3.39 -38.38
C LYS A 179 -20.80 3.72 -39.67
N SER A 180 -19.93 4.72 -39.65
CA SER A 180 -18.99 4.89 -40.76
C SER A 180 -17.77 3.96 -40.55
N PRO A 181 -17.50 3.01 -41.46
CA PRO A 181 -16.39 2.07 -41.31
C PRO A 181 -15.04 2.81 -41.36
N PRO A 182 -14.03 2.38 -40.60
CA PRO A 182 -12.68 2.95 -40.73
C PRO A 182 -12.20 2.76 -42.17
N LYS A 183 -11.71 3.84 -42.81
CA LYS A 183 -11.06 3.76 -44.12
C LYS A 183 -9.71 3.06 -43.92
N VAL A 184 -9.66 1.74 -44.08
CA VAL A 184 -8.45 0.93 -43.91
C VAL A 184 -7.64 0.99 -45.21
N PRO A 185 -6.37 1.46 -45.21
CA PRO A 185 -5.47 1.22 -46.33
C PRO A 185 -5.19 -0.28 -46.42
N ALA A 186 -5.44 -0.89 -47.58
CA ALA A 186 -5.40 -2.35 -47.80
C ALA A 186 -4.05 -3.02 -47.44
N ASN A 187 -2.96 -2.24 -47.32
CA ASN A 187 -1.61 -2.72 -47.00
C ASN A 187 -1.03 -2.06 -45.73
N ALA A 188 -1.84 -1.73 -44.73
CA ALA A 188 -1.39 -1.13 -43.46
C ALA A 188 -0.83 -2.16 -42.45
N GLY A 189 -0.28 -3.27 -42.94
CA GLY A 189 0.59 -4.13 -42.16
C GLY A 189 2.00 -3.59 -42.24
N TRP A 190 2.50 -3.01 -41.15
CA TRP A 190 3.93 -2.70 -40.98
C TRP A 190 4.47 -1.67 -42.00
N ALA A 191 4.00 -0.42 -41.91
CA ALA A 191 4.60 0.69 -42.65
C ALA A 191 5.74 1.33 -41.81
N PRO A 192 6.96 1.49 -42.37
CA PRO A 192 8.08 2.21 -41.74
C PRO A 192 7.76 3.68 -41.46
N THR A 193 6.71 4.21 -42.09
CA THR A 193 6.21 5.57 -41.92
C THR A 193 5.24 5.70 -40.75
N SER A 194 4.90 4.61 -40.03
CA SER A 194 3.98 4.66 -38.87
C SER A 194 4.71 4.93 -37.56
N PRO A 195 4.22 5.85 -36.69
CA PRO A 195 4.88 6.24 -35.44
C PRO A 195 4.85 5.14 -34.35
N ALA A 196 4.43 3.93 -34.69
CA ALA A 196 4.09 2.88 -33.74
C ALA A 196 5.35 2.24 -33.11
N LEU A 197 6.44 2.10 -33.87
CA LEU A 197 7.70 1.55 -33.36
C LEU A 197 8.39 2.54 -32.44
N GLU A 198 8.35 3.84 -32.76
CA GLU A 198 8.86 4.91 -31.91
C GLU A 198 8.10 4.92 -30.57
N CYS A 199 6.76 4.89 -30.61
CA CYS A 199 5.93 4.85 -29.40
C CYS A 199 6.26 3.62 -28.53
N ALA A 200 6.51 2.47 -29.13
CA ALA A 200 6.88 1.25 -28.41
C ALA A 200 8.25 1.40 -27.71
N VAL A 201 9.27 1.87 -28.42
CA VAL A 201 10.63 2.03 -27.86
C VAL A 201 10.66 3.07 -26.75
N PHE A 202 9.99 4.22 -26.91
CA PHE A 202 9.89 5.23 -25.85
C PHE A 202 9.10 4.72 -24.63
N THR A 203 8.04 3.94 -24.85
CA THR A 203 7.29 3.29 -23.76
C THR A 203 8.18 2.32 -22.97
N MET A 204 8.95 1.47 -23.68
CA MET A 204 9.92 0.56 -23.05
C MET A 204 10.98 1.35 -22.28
N ALA A 205 11.49 2.45 -22.84
CA ALA A 205 12.50 3.28 -22.20
C ALA A 205 11.96 3.89 -20.89
N MET A 206 10.74 4.42 -20.88
CA MET A 206 10.12 4.95 -19.67
C MET A 206 9.86 3.86 -18.63
N MET A 207 9.27 2.73 -19.03
CA MET A 207 8.92 1.61 -18.12
C MET A 207 10.17 0.93 -17.53
N SER A 208 11.29 0.91 -18.27
CA SER A 208 12.53 0.26 -17.85
C SER A 208 13.14 0.85 -16.57
N ILE A 209 13.03 2.17 -16.40
CA ILE A 209 13.65 2.96 -15.31
C ILE A 209 12.65 3.51 -14.30
N LEU A 210 11.35 3.32 -14.50
CA LEU A 210 10.32 3.97 -13.68
C LEU A 210 10.35 3.47 -12.22
N PRO A 211 10.59 4.36 -11.23
CA PRO A 211 10.69 3.97 -9.81
C PRO A 211 9.45 3.24 -9.27
N ALA A 212 8.26 3.64 -9.71
CA ALA A 212 6.98 3.00 -9.36
C ALA A 212 6.93 1.50 -9.70
N HIS A 213 7.61 1.07 -10.76
CA HIS A 213 7.71 -0.36 -11.11
C HIS A 213 8.96 -1.00 -10.50
N LEU A 214 10.07 -0.26 -10.39
CA LEU A 214 11.31 -0.76 -9.78
C LEU A 214 11.10 -1.19 -8.33
N MET A 215 10.31 -0.46 -7.54
CA MET A 215 10.09 -0.76 -6.12
C MET A 215 9.60 -2.20 -5.82
N ARG A 216 8.93 -2.86 -6.77
CA ARG A 216 8.47 -4.27 -6.65
C ARG A 216 9.08 -5.21 -7.70
N SER A 217 10.15 -4.79 -8.40
CA SER A 217 10.85 -5.60 -9.41
C SER A 217 12.38 -5.56 -9.30
N MET A 218 12.92 -5.03 -8.19
CA MET A 218 14.35 -5.14 -7.88
C MET A 218 14.72 -6.60 -7.60
N GLY A 219 15.96 -6.98 -7.94
CA GLY A 219 16.49 -8.29 -7.58
C GLY A 219 16.43 -8.52 -6.07
N GLY A 220 16.00 -9.71 -5.66
CA GLY A 220 15.78 -10.08 -4.25
C GLY A 220 14.35 -9.83 -3.74
N GLY A 221 13.54 -9.00 -4.41
CA GLY A 221 12.13 -8.76 -4.05
C GLY A 221 11.18 -9.82 -4.60
N PHE A 222 11.29 -11.08 -4.14
CA PHE A 222 10.50 -12.24 -4.60
C PHE A 222 9.05 -12.19 -4.10
N ASP A 223 8.32 -11.16 -4.52
CA ASP A 223 6.92 -10.91 -4.17
C ASP A 223 5.97 -11.05 -5.38
N ASN A 224 4.70 -11.33 -5.10
CA ASN A 224 3.67 -11.72 -6.07
C ASN A 224 3.48 -10.67 -7.18
N GLU A 225 3.63 -9.40 -6.81
CA GLU A 225 3.55 -8.24 -7.69
C GLU A 225 4.54 -8.31 -8.86
N SER A 226 5.74 -8.86 -8.65
CA SER A 226 6.80 -8.89 -9.67
C SER A 226 6.39 -9.69 -10.92
N VAL A 227 5.78 -10.86 -10.71
CA VAL A 227 5.26 -11.73 -11.76
C VAL A 227 3.87 -11.28 -12.21
N ALA A 228 3.03 -10.82 -11.27
CA ALA A 228 1.67 -10.39 -11.56
C ALA A 228 1.62 -9.20 -12.52
N MET A 229 2.56 -8.24 -12.42
CA MET A 229 2.62 -7.13 -13.37
C MET A 229 2.82 -7.61 -14.81
N THR A 230 3.64 -8.63 -15.01
CA THR A 230 3.85 -9.26 -16.33
C THR A 230 2.58 -9.95 -16.82
N ALA A 231 1.91 -10.71 -15.95
CA ALA A 231 0.66 -11.39 -16.27
C ALA A 231 -0.46 -10.41 -16.64
N MET A 232 -0.56 -9.30 -15.90
CA MET A 232 -1.54 -8.23 -16.14
C MET A 232 -1.32 -7.57 -17.51
N VAL A 233 -0.10 -7.07 -17.79
CA VAL A 233 0.17 -6.43 -19.09
C VAL A 233 0.05 -7.41 -20.24
N SER A 234 0.38 -8.69 -20.04
CA SER A 234 0.16 -9.74 -21.06
C SER A 234 -1.32 -9.96 -21.34
N THR A 235 -2.16 -9.98 -20.29
CA THR A 235 -3.61 -10.10 -20.45
C THR A 235 -4.18 -8.91 -21.22
N PHE A 236 -3.77 -7.68 -20.87
CA PHE A 236 -4.20 -6.47 -21.58
C PHE A 236 -3.70 -6.42 -23.02
N TYR A 237 -2.48 -6.87 -23.26
CA TYR A 237 -1.93 -6.99 -24.62
C TYR A 237 -2.75 -7.93 -25.50
N PHE A 238 -3.03 -9.16 -25.03
CA PHE A 238 -3.83 -10.12 -25.79
C PHE A 238 -5.27 -9.63 -25.98
N TRP A 239 -5.85 -8.96 -24.98
CA TRP A 239 -7.16 -8.32 -25.10
C TRP A 239 -7.16 -7.25 -26.19
N MET A 240 -6.24 -6.29 -26.16
CA MET A 240 -6.16 -5.24 -27.18
C MET A 240 -5.89 -5.79 -28.58
N ARG A 241 -5.07 -6.84 -28.68
CA ARG A 241 -4.77 -7.54 -29.93
C ARG A 241 -6.00 -8.27 -30.49
N SER A 242 -6.87 -8.80 -29.63
CA SER A 242 -8.12 -9.45 -30.05
C SER A 242 -9.12 -8.49 -30.70
N LEU A 243 -9.00 -7.18 -30.41
CA LEU A 243 -9.88 -6.11 -30.91
C LEU A 243 -9.38 -5.46 -32.21
N ARG A 244 -8.28 -5.94 -32.80
CA ARG A 244 -7.72 -5.36 -34.02
C ARG A 244 -8.66 -5.58 -35.21
N ALA A 245 -8.99 -4.50 -35.93
CA ALA A 245 -9.98 -4.52 -37.01
C ALA A 245 -9.65 -5.49 -38.17
N ASN A 246 -8.35 -5.65 -38.52
CA ASN A 246 -7.89 -6.38 -39.71
C ASN A 246 -7.51 -7.86 -39.45
N ASP A 247 -7.76 -8.43 -38.26
CA ASP A 247 -7.43 -9.84 -37.97
C ASP A 247 -8.70 -10.68 -37.73
N SER A 248 -8.85 -11.77 -38.49
CA SER A 248 -9.95 -12.74 -38.33
C SER A 248 -9.66 -13.77 -37.24
N ARG A 249 -8.44 -13.80 -36.67
CA ARG A 249 -8.03 -14.73 -35.58
C ARG A 249 -8.38 -14.23 -34.18
N SER A 250 -9.36 -13.32 -34.06
CA SER A 250 -9.79 -12.72 -32.80
C SER A 250 -10.15 -13.77 -31.73
N HIS A 251 -10.75 -14.91 -32.13
CA HIS A 251 -11.10 -16.00 -31.21
C HIS A 251 -9.88 -16.65 -30.54
N TRP A 252 -8.79 -16.89 -31.27
CA TRP A 252 -7.54 -17.41 -30.69
C TRP A 252 -6.93 -16.43 -29.67
N PHE A 253 -6.98 -15.13 -29.96
CA PHE A 253 -6.52 -14.10 -29.02
C PHE A 253 -7.45 -13.95 -27.81
N GLY A 254 -8.76 -14.20 -27.95
CA GLY A 254 -9.68 -14.32 -26.82
C GLY A 254 -9.31 -15.47 -25.87
N ILE A 255 -8.98 -16.64 -26.42
CA ILE A 255 -8.49 -17.79 -25.63
C ILE A 255 -7.13 -17.47 -24.99
N ALA A 256 -6.20 -16.86 -25.72
CA ALA A 256 -4.91 -16.44 -25.17
C ALA A 256 -5.07 -15.44 -24.01
N THR A 257 -6.03 -14.50 -24.13
CA THR A 257 -6.41 -13.59 -23.04
C THR A 257 -6.91 -14.36 -21.82
N ALA A 258 -7.75 -15.40 -22.01
CA ALA A 258 -8.24 -16.24 -20.91
C ALA A 258 -7.11 -17.00 -20.18
N VAL A 259 -6.14 -17.55 -20.93
CA VAL A 259 -4.99 -18.26 -20.36
C VAL A 259 -4.06 -17.30 -19.61
N ALA A 260 -3.80 -16.12 -20.17
CA ALA A 260 -3.02 -15.09 -19.49
C ALA A 260 -3.72 -14.60 -18.20
N TYR A 261 -5.05 -14.48 -18.24
CA TYR A 261 -5.86 -14.16 -17.07
C TYR A 261 -5.84 -15.27 -16.02
N PHE A 262 -5.89 -16.55 -16.40
CA PHE A 262 -5.71 -17.65 -15.46
C PHE A 262 -4.35 -17.57 -14.74
N TYR A 263 -3.28 -17.29 -15.48
CA TYR A 263 -1.95 -17.10 -14.87
C TYR A 263 -1.93 -15.90 -13.90
N MET A 264 -2.62 -14.81 -14.24
CA MET A 264 -2.81 -13.67 -13.35
C MET A 264 -3.57 -14.04 -12.07
N VAL A 265 -4.69 -14.77 -12.18
CA VAL A 265 -5.49 -15.27 -11.05
C VAL A 265 -4.67 -16.18 -10.14
N ALA A 266 -3.83 -17.04 -10.73
CA ALA A 266 -2.96 -17.94 -9.97
C ALA A 266 -1.83 -17.20 -9.23
N THR A 267 -1.45 -15.99 -9.67
CA THR A 267 -0.30 -15.25 -9.14
C THR A 267 -0.68 -14.18 -8.11
N TRP A 268 -1.76 -13.42 -8.33
CA TRP A 268 -2.07 -12.27 -7.46
C TRP A 268 -3.57 -11.97 -7.36
N GLY A 269 -4.00 -11.57 -6.15
CA GLY A 269 -5.38 -11.18 -5.84
C GLY A 269 -5.91 -9.96 -6.61
N GLY A 270 -5.05 -9.19 -7.27
CA GLY A 270 -5.45 -8.08 -8.15
C GLY A 270 -6.09 -8.52 -9.47
N TYR A 271 -6.31 -9.82 -9.69
CA TYR A 271 -7.06 -10.32 -10.85
C TYR A 271 -8.48 -9.75 -10.94
N VAL A 272 -9.09 -9.36 -9.81
CA VAL A 272 -10.41 -8.70 -9.76
C VAL A 272 -10.38 -7.37 -10.54
N PHE A 273 -9.29 -6.60 -10.42
CA PHE A 273 -9.11 -5.38 -11.19
C PHE A 273 -9.05 -5.66 -12.69
N VAL A 274 -8.30 -6.68 -13.11
CA VAL A 274 -8.15 -7.06 -14.53
C VAL A 274 -9.50 -7.48 -15.14
N LEU A 275 -10.24 -8.33 -14.44
CA LEU A 275 -11.56 -8.77 -14.89
C LEU A 275 -12.55 -7.61 -15.03
N ASN A 276 -12.59 -6.73 -14.02
CA ASN A 276 -13.46 -5.55 -14.03
C ASN A 276 -13.06 -4.53 -15.09
N MET A 277 -11.77 -4.34 -15.35
CA MET A 277 -11.31 -3.43 -16.42
C MET A 277 -11.70 -3.91 -17.81
N ILE A 278 -11.55 -5.21 -18.09
CA ILE A 278 -11.99 -5.79 -19.37
C ILE A 278 -13.53 -5.71 -19.48
N GLY A 279 -14.26 -5.97 -18.40
CA GLY A 279 -15.71 -5.82 -18.35
C GLY A 279 -16.20 -4.39 -18.59
N VAL A 280 -15.62 -3.40 -17.93
CA VAL A 280 -15.96 -1.97 -18.12
C VAL A 280 -15.63 -1.51 -19.52
N HIS A 281 -14.49 -1.93 -20.08
CA HIS A 281 -14.15 -1.62 -21.46
C HIS A 281 -15.13 -2.25 -22.46
N ALA A 282 -15.49 -3.52 -22.26
CA ALA A 282 -16.49 -4.20 -23.08
C ALA A 282 -17.85 -3.49 -23.00
N ALA A 283 -18.25 -2.98 -21.82
CA ALA A 283 -19.44 -2.15 -21.66
C ALA A 283 -19.32 -0.82 -22.41
N ALA A 284 -18.17 -0.14 -22.31
CA ALA A 284 -17.91 1.12 -23.01
C ALA A 284 -18.02 0.98 -24.54
N LEU A 285 -17.56 -0.14 -25.11
CA LEU A 285 -17.71 -0.44 -26.53
C LEU A 285 -19.19 -0.60 -26.95
N VAL A 286 -20.00 -1.23 -26.10
CA VAL A 286 -21.46 -1.39 -26.32
C VAL A 286 -22.16 -0.03 -26.29
N PHE A 287 -21.88 0.79 -25.27
CA PHE A 287 -22.45 2.15 -25.18
C PHE A 287 -22.00 3.06 -26.32
N SER A 288 -20.81 2.81 -26.87
CA SER A 288 -20.29 3.52 -28.04
C SER A 288 -20.91 3.05 -29.37
N GLY A 289 -21.86 2.10 -29.36
CA GLY A 289 -22.51 1.56 -30.56
C GLY A 289 -21.62 0.65 -31.42
N ARG A 290 -20.41 0.33 -30.96
CA ARG A 290 -19.41 -0.48 -31.67
C ARG A 290 -19.48 -1.95 -31.30
N PHE A 291 -20.69 -2.50 -31.25
CA PHE A 291 -20.89 -3.94 -31.15
C PHE A 291 -20.57 -4.60 -32.50
N ASP A 292 -19.62 -5.53 -32.46
CA ASP A 292 -19.18 -6.38 -33.56
C ASP A 292 -19.10 -7.84 -33.10
N ASP A 293 -19.30 -8.78 -34.03
CA ASP A 293 -19.28 -10.23 -33.75
C ASP A 293 -17.91 -10.68 -33.24
N LYS A 294 -16.84 -9.97 -33.63
CA LYS A 294 -15.46 -10.20 -33.14
C LYS A 294 -15.34 -9.91 -31.65
N VAL A 295 -15.83 -8.75 -31.20
CA VAL A 295 -15.79 -8.34 -29.78
C VAL A 295 -16.64 -9.30 -28.95
N TYR A 296 -17.79 -9.71 -29.48
CA TYR A 296 -18.64 -10.72 -28.84
C TYR A 296 -17.91 -12.05 -28.65
N MET A 297 -17.27 -12.59 -29.69
CA MET A 297 -16.50 -13.84 -29.60
C MET A 297 -15.31 -13.72 -28.65
N ALA A 298 -14.53 -12.64 -28.73
CA ALA A 298 -13.38 -12.43 -27.87
C ALA A 298 -13.78 -12.35 -26.39
N TYR A 299 -14.81 -11.56 -26.05
CA TYR A 299 -15.27 -11.39 -24.68
C TYR A 299 -15.94 -12.66 -24.12
N THR A 300 -16.76 -13.34 -24.92
CA THR A 300 -17.44 -14.58 -24.52
C THR A 300 -16.44 -15.69 -24.20
N LEU A 301 -15.43 -15.88 -25.07
CA LEU A 301 -14.37 -16.87 -24.85
C LEU A 301 -13.49 -16.51 -23.65
N PHE A 302 -13.12 -15.23 -23.53
CA PHE A 302 -12.38 -14.72 -22.38
C PHE A 302 -13.11 -15.00 -21.07
N TYR A 303 -14.38 -14.61 -20.97
CA TYR A 303 -15.14 -14.73 -19.73
C TYR A 303 -15.44 -16.19 -19.37
N SER A 304 -15.85 -17.01 -20.34
CA SER A 304 -16.23 -18.40 -20.08
C SER A 304 -15.03 -19.25 -19.68
N ILE A 305 -13.95 -19.21 -20.47
CA ILE A 305 -12.72 -19.99 -20.20
C ILE A 305 -12.00 -19.41 -18.99
N GLY A 306 -11.89 -18.07 -18.90
CA GLY A 306 -11.20 -17.40 -17.81
C GLY A 306 -11.85 -17.66 -16.45
N THR A 307 -13.18 -17.59 -16.36
CA THR A 307 -13.91 -17.90 -15.12
C THR A 307 -13.82 -19.37 -14.77
N PHE A 308 -13.94 -20.28 -15.76
CA PHE A 308 -13.78 -21.72 -15.53
C PHE A 308 -12.40 -22.07 -14.96
N LEU A 309 -11.34 -21.51 -15.53
CA LEU A 309 -9.97 -21.73 -15.05
C LEU A 309 -9.73 -21.05 -13.70
N ALA A 310 -10.29 -19.85 -13.46
CA ALA A 310 -10.18 -19.16 -12.18
C ALA A 310 -10.79 -19.98 -11.02
N MET A 311 -11.90 -20.68 -11.25
CA MET A 311 -12.54 -21.54 -10.23
C MET A 311 -11.69 -22.75 -9.83
N GLN A 312 -10.73 -23.16 -10.66
CA GLN A 312 -9.82 -24.27 -10.35
C GLN A 312 -8.74 -23.88 -9.32
N VAL A 313 -8.51 -22.59 -9.09
CA VAL A 313 -7.55 -22.12 -8.10
C VAL A 313 -8.17 -22.26 -6.71
N PRO A 314 -7.60 -23.06 -5.78
CA PRO A 314 -8.23 -23.37 -4.49
C PRO A 314 -8.56 -22.13 -3.65
N VAL A 315 -7.70 -21.10 -3.69
CA VAL A 315 -7.89 -19.82 -2.99
C VAL A 315 -9.12 -19.07 -3.48
N VAL A 316 -9.47 -19.22 -4.77
CA VAL A 316 -10.57 -18.50 -5.42
C VAL A 316 -11.87 -19.29 -5.31
N GLY A 317 -11.82 -20.60 -5.55
CA GLY A 317 -12.98 -21.49 -5.46
C GLY A 317 -14.21 -20.93 -6.20
N TRP A 318 -15.34 -20.84 -5.50
CA TRP A 318 -16.62 -20.36 -6.05
C TRP A 318 -16.83 -18.84 -5.95
N THR A 319 -15.81 -18.09 -5.52
CA THR A 319 -15.89 -16.63 -5.33
C THR A 319 -16.36 -15.88 -6.59
N PRO A 320 -15.96 -16.23 -7.83
CA PRO A 320 -16.39 -15.52 -9.03
C PRO A 320 -17.89 -15.50 -9.29
N LEU A 321 -18.62 -16.49 -8.76
CA LEU A 321 -20.07 -16.60 -8.93
C LEU A 321 -20.86 -16.06 -7.74
N LYS A 322 -20.21 -15.85 -6.59
CA LYS A 322 -20.86 -15.43 -5.34
C LYS A 322 -20.54 -14.00 -4.92
N SER A 323 -19.37 -13.48 -5.30
CA SER A 323 -18.91 -12.16 -4.89
C SER A 323 -19.52 -11.06 -5.77
N LEU A 324 -20.08 -10.02 -5.12
CA LEU A 324 -20.57 -8.81 -5.79
C LEU A 324 -19.48 -8.10 -6.62
N GLU A 325 -18.21 -8.31 -6.30
CA GLU A 325 -17.06 -7.68 -6.97
C GLU A 325 -16.84 -8.19 -8.39
N GLN A 326 -17.37 -9.37 -8.73
CA GLN A 326 -17.19 -10.03 -10.03
C GLN A 326 -18.51 -10.17 -10.82
N LEU A 327 -19.62 -9.71 -10.24
CA LEU A 327 -20.94 -9.70 -10.92
C LEU A 327 -21.03 -8.67 -12.04
N GLY A 328 -20.25 -7.59 -12.01
CA GLY A 328 -20.24 -6.60 -13.09
C GLY A 328 -19.89 -7.24 -14.45
N PRO A 329 -18.73 -7.91 -14.55
CA PRO A 329 -18.35 -8.70 -15.73
C PRO A 329 -19.38 -9.78 -16.12
N LEU A 330 -19.99 -10.46 -15.14
CA LEU A 330 -21.07 -11.43 -15.41
C LEU A 330 -22.30 -10.77 -16.07
N ALA A 331 -22.69 -9.59 -15.57
CA ALA A 331 -23.81 -8.83 -16.12
C ALA A 331 -23.51 -8.36 -17.55
N ILE A 332 -22.28 -7.93 -17.81
CA ILE A 332 -21.84 -7.59 -19.17
C ILE A 332 -21.83 -8.84 -20.07
N PHE A 333 -21.39 -10.00 -19.58
CA PHE A 333 -21.47 -11.25 -20.32
C PHE A 333 -22.92 -11.57 -20.71
N GLY A 334 -23.86 -11.50 -19.77
CA GLY A 334 -25.28 -11.66 -20.05
C GLY A 334 -25.81 -10.65 -21.07
N LEU A 335 -25.42 -9.38 -20.96
CA LEU A 335 -25.77 -8.33 -21.92
C LEU A 335 -25.29 -8.65 -23.34
N TYR A 336 -24.05 -9.15 -23.48
CA TYR A 336 -23.49 -9.54 -24.77
C TYR A 336 -24.26 -10.70 -25.41
N GLN A 337 -24.71 -11.70 -24.63
CA GLN A 337 -25.56 -12.79 -25.12
C GLN A 337 -26.90 -12.26 -25.65
N VAL A 338 -27.55 -11.37 -24.89
CA VAL A 338 -28.83 -10.76 -25.27
C VAL A 338 -28.67 -9.93 -26.54
N LEU A 339 -27.62 -9.12 -26.66
CA LEU A 339 -27.34 -8.31 -27.85
C LEU A 339 -27.07 -9.17 -29.09
N PHE A 340 -26.34 -10.28 -28.94
CA PHE A 340 -26.11 -11.22 -30.03
C PHE A 340 -27.41 -11.87 -30.52
N VAL A 341 -28.25 -12.34 -29.60
CA VAL A 341 -29.59 -12.87 -29.93
C VAL A 341 -30.46 -11.79 -30.59
N ALA A 342 -30.43 -10.56 -30.06
CA ALA A 342 -31.16 -9.43 -30.63
C ALA A 342 -30.74 -9.18 -32.10
N ASP A 343 -29.45 -9.21 -32.38
CA ASP A 343 -28.91 -9.01 -33.72
C ASP A 343 -29.31 -10.12 -34.69
N ARG A 344 -29.32 -11.36 -34.23
CA ARG A 344 -29.70 -12.52 -35.04
C ARG A 344 -31.20 -12.54 -35.33
N MET A 345 -32.02 -12.17 -34.35
CA MET A 345 -33.47 -12.00 -34.53
C MET A 345 -33.81 -10.79 -35.42
N ALA A 346 -33.07 -9.69 -35.28
CA ALA A 346 -33.25 -8.51 -36.13
C ALA A 346 -32.83 -8.79 -37.59
N ALA A 347 -31.75 -9.55 -37.79
CA ALA A 347 -31.33 -10.02 -39.12
C ALA A 347 -32.37 -10.95 -39.75
N ALA A 348 -32.94 -11.89 -38.99
CA ALA A 348 -34.02 -12.75 -39.48
C ALA A 348 -35.29 -11.99 -39.88
N LYS A 349 -35.52 -10.81 -39.28
CA LYS A 349 -36.69 -9.95 -39.54
C LYS A 349 -36.42 -8.84 -40.58
N ASN A 350 -35.22 -8.74 -41.14
CA ASN A 350 -34.81 -7.69 -42.10
C ASN A 350 -35.19 -6.26 -41.65
N LEU A 351 -35.00 -5.95 -40.35
CA LEU A 351 -35.35 -4.64 -39.79
C LEU A 351 -34.38 -3.54 -40.25
N ASN A 352 -34.90 -2.32 -40.42
CA ASN A 352 -34.07 -1.14 -40.69
C ASN A 352 -33.14 -0.84 -39.50
N GLN A 353 -32.02 -0.13 -39.73
CA GLN A 353 -31.00 0.13 -38.69
C GLN A 353 -31.56 0.83 -37.44
N PHE A 354 -32.52 1.73 -37.61
CA PHE A 354 -33.22 2.39 -36.50
C PHE A 354 -34.11 1.41 -35.72
N GLU A 355 -34.88 0.57 -36.42
CA GLU A 355 -35.73 -0.46 -35.82
C GLU A 355 -34.91 -1.52 -35.09
N LYS A 356 -33.72 -1.87 -35.63
CA LYS A 356 -32.75 -2.75 -34.98
C LYS A 356 -32.28 -2.18 -33.64
N ASN A 357 -31.95 -0.89 -33.56
CA ASN A 357 -31.53 -0.25 -32.31
C ASN A 357 -32.68 -0.17 -31.29
N VAL A 358 -33.91 0.16 -31.72
CA VAL A 358 -35.09 0.13 -30.85
C VAL A 358 -35.38 -1.28 -30.34
N PHE A 359 -35.24 -2.29 -31.20
CA PHE A 359 -35.42 -3.70 -30.83
C PHE A 359 -34.37 -4.16 -29.80
N ARG A 360 -33.10 -3.78 -29.97
CA ARG A 360 -32.03 -4.04 -29.00
C ARG A 360 -32.35 -3.45 -27.63
N VAL A 361 -32.72 -2.18 -27.57
CA VAL A 361 -33.06 -1.50 -26.30
C VAL A 361 -34.24 -2.18 -25.61
N LYS A 362 -35.30 -2.52 -26.34
CA LYS A 362 -36.46 -3.24 -25.78
C LYS A 362 -36.08 -4.59 -25.18
N LEU A 363 -35.26 -5.38 -25.88
CA LEU A 363 -34.83 -6.70 -25.40
C LEU A 363 -33.88 -6.60 -24.19
N VAL A 364 -32.98 -5.60 -24.19
CA VAL A 364 -32.10 -5.31 -23.04
C VAL A 364 -32.91 -4.87 -21.82
N CYS A 365 -33.90 -3.98 -21.98
CA CYS A 365 -34.77 -3.59 -20.87
C CYS A 365 -35.60 -4.76 -20.33
N ALA A 366 -36.14 -5.62 -21.21
CA ALA A 366 -36.89 -6.79 -20.81
C ALA A 366 -36.03 -7.81 -20.03
N SER A 367 -34.83 -8.11 -20.53
CA SER A 367 -33.89 -9.02 -19.85
C SER A 367 -33.36 -8.43 -18.54
N ALA A 368 -33.10 -7.11 -18.49
CA ALA A 368 -32.71 -6.42 -17.26
C ALA A 368 -33.82 -6.48 -16.19
N ALA A 369 -35.09 -6.34 -16.58
CA ALA A 369 -36.22 -6.47 -15.67
C ALA A 369 -36.34 -7.90 -15.09
N VAL A 370 -36.13 -8.92 -15.92
CA VAL A 370 -36.09 -10.33 -15.48
C VAL A 370 -34.91 -10.60 -14.54
N ALA A 371 -33.72 -10.08 -14.88
CA ALA A 371 -32.53 -10.23 -14.04
C ALA A 371 -32.70 -9.53 -12.68
N LEU A 372 -33.31 -8.33 -12.66
CA LEU A 372 -33.61 -7.60 -11.43
C LEU A 372 -34.64 -8.34 -10.57
N ALA A 373 -35.68 -8.91 -11.19
CA ALA A 373 -36.66 -9.74 -10.48
C ALA A 373 -36.00 -10.99 -9.86
N LEU A 374 -35.11 -11.66 -10.61
CA LEU A 374 -34.35 -12.82 -10.11
C LEU A 374 -33.42 -12.42 -8.96
N ALA A 375 -32.73 -11.28 -9.07
CA ALA A 375 -31.85 -10.78 -8.02
C ALA A 375 -32.63 -10.43 -6.74
N LEU A 376 -33.82 -9.82 -6.85
CA LEU A 376 -34.69 -9.52 -5.72
C LEU A 376 -35.24 -10.79 -5.05
N VAL A 377 -35.46 -11.87 -5.80
CA VAL A 377 -35.86 -13.18 -5.26
C VAL A 377 -34.69 -13.90 -4.58
N LEU A 378 -33.46 -13.74 -5.08
CA LEU A 378 -32.26 -14.37 -4.53
C LEU A 378 -31.64 -13.58 -3.37
N ALA A 379 -31.88 -12.27 -3.27
CA ALA A 379 -31.31 -11.41 -2.22
C ALA A 379 -31.63 -11.87 -0.77
N PRO A 380 -32.85 -12.32 -0.42
CA PRO A 380 -33.18 -12.80 0.93
C PRO A 380 -32.45 -14.08 1.34
N SER A 381 -31.94 -14.86 0.37
CA SER A 381 -31.24 -16.12 0.63
C SER A 381 -29.79 -15.94 1.11
N GLY A 382 -29.29 -14.70 1.13
CA GLY A 382 -27.89 -14.41 1.51
C GLY A 382 -26.86 -14.98 0.53
N TYR A 383 -27.28 -15.41 -0.66
CA TYR A 383 -26.39 -16.06 -1.64
C TYR A 383 -25.32 -15.11 -2.22
N PHE A 384 -25.64 -13.81 -2.32
CA PHE A 384 -24.66 -12.78 -2.70
C PHE A 384 -23.95 -12.26 -1.46
N GLY A 385 -22.65 -12.53 -1.36
CA GLY A 385 -21.81 -11.99 -0.30
C GLY A 385 -21.67 -10.47 -0.43
N PRO A 386 -21.56 -9.71 0.68
CA PRO A 386 -21.29 -8.27 0.61
C PRO A 386 -19.96 -7.97 -0.09
N ILE A 387 -19.81 -6.73 -0.60
CA ILE A 387 -18.52 -6.25 -1.13
C ILE A 387 -17.48 -6.33 0.00
N SER A 388 -16.29 -6.87 -0.26
CA SER A 388 -15.25 -6.97 0.75
C SER A 388 -14.87 -5.60 1.28
N SER A 389 -14.65 -5.50 2.58
CA SER A 389 -14.17 -4.34 3.33
C SER A 389 -12.98 -3.65 2.66
N ARG A 390 -12.05 -4.43 2.09
CA ARG A 390 -10.88 -3.92 1.37
C ARG A 390 -11.26 -3.17 0.08
N VAL A 391 -12.19 -3.68 -0.70
CA VAL A 391 -12.65 -3.05 -1.96
C VAL A 391 -13.60 -1.88 -1.65
N ARG A 392 -14.48 -2.03 -0.67
CA ARG A 392 -15.37 -0.95 -0.22
C ARG A 392 -14.58 0.26 0.30
N GLY A 393 -13.46 0.03 0.99
CA GLY A 393 -12.54 1.08 1.43
C GLY A 393 -11.92 1.90 0.29
N LEU A 394 -11.85 1.36 -0.93
CA LEU A 394 -11.36 2.10 -2.10
C LEU A 394 -12.39 3.12 -2.64
N PHE A 395 -13.68 2.82 -2.50
CA PHE A 395 -14.76 3.67 -3.04
C PHE A 395 -15.30 4.68 -2.02
N VAL A 396 -15.35 4.33 -0.73
CA VAL A 396 -15.79 5.23 0.34
C VAL A 396 -14.59 5.97 0.92
N LYS A 397 -14.64 7.30 0.96
CA LYS A 397 -13.55 8.15 1.48
C LYS A 397 -13.32 7.80 2.96
N HIS A 398 -12.20 7.13 3.26
CA HIS A 398 -11.84 6.61 4.58
C HIS A 398 -12.17 7.55 5.75
N THR A 399 -13.29 7.31 6.43
CA THR A 399 -13.23 7.20 7.89
C THR A 399 -12.52 5.88 8.17
N LYS A 400 -11.42 5.93 8.95
CA LYS A 400 -10.69 4.75 9.47
C LYS A 400 -11.60 3.54 9.62
N THR A 401 -11.18 2.40 9.12
CA THR A 401 -12.03 1.20 8.98
C THR A 401 -12.41 0.58 10.32
N GLY A 402 -12.13 1.21 11.46
CA GLY A 402 -12.39 0.68 12.80
C GLY A 402 -11.52 -0.54 13.15
N ASN A 403 -10.76 -1.10 12.21
CA ASN A 403 -9.78 -2.15 12.44
C ASN A 403 -8.36 -1.55 12.50
N PRO A 404 -7.77 -1.43 13.70
CA PRO A 404 -6.42 -0.90 13.86
C PRO A 404 -5.36 -1.69 13.12
N LEU A 405 -5.57 -3.00 12.88
CA LEU A 405 -4.63 -3.86 12.16
C LEU A 405 -4.50 -3.41 10.70
N VAL A 406 -5.62 -3.29 9.99
CA VAL A 406 -5.63 -2.85 8.58
C VAL A 406 -5.20 -1.39 8.46
N ASP A 407 -5.67 -0.52 9.36
CA ASP A 407 -5.33 0.90 9.36
C ASP A 407 -3.85 1.17 9.74
N SER A 408 -3.18 0.22 10.41
CA SER A 408 -1.76 0.34 10.81
C SER A 408 -0.77 0.06 9.68
N VAL A 409 -1.18 -0.66 8.64
CA VAL A 409 -0.29 -1.01 7.52
C VAL A 409 -0.01 0.25 6.71
N ALA A 410 1.26 0.66 6.67
CA ALA A 410 1.72 1.88 5.98
C ALA A 410 1.29 1.93 4.49
N GLU A 411 1.12 0.77 3.86
CA GLU A 411 0.73 0.62 2.46
C GLU A 411 -0.73 1.01 2.16
N HIS A 412 -1.61 1.01 3.16
CA HIS A 412 -3.03 1.35 3.00
C HIS A 412 -3.31 2.85 3.14
N GLN A 413 -2.28 3.66 3.35
CA GLN A 413 -2.42 5.11 3.44
C GLN A 413 -2.66 5.76 2.08
N GLN A 414 -3.32 6.94 2.10
CA GLN A 414 -3.52 7.75 0.91
C GLN A 414 -2.18 8.24 0.35
N ALA A 415 -2.06 8.22 -0.97
CA ALA A 415 -0.86 8.68 -1.65
C ALA A 415 -0.72 10.20 -1.54
N SER A 416 0.37 10.66 -0.94
CA SER A 416 0.71 12.09 -0.93
C SER A 416 1.16 12.57 -2.31
N SER A 417 0.96 13.84 -2.63
CA SER A 417 1.44 14.43 -3.89
C SER A 417 2.95 14.28 -4.07
N ARG A 418 3.70 14.27 -2.95
CA ARG A 418 5.14 14.00 -2.93
C ARG A 418 5.46 12.57 -3.37
N ALA A 419 4.69 11.58 -2.94
CA ALA A 419 4.87 10.19 -3.35
C ALA A 419 4.67 10.01 -4.87
N TYR A 420 3.66 10.67 -5.46
CA TYR A 420 3.48 10.69 -6.91
C TYR A 420 4.68 11.25 -7.66
N PHE A 421 5.19 12.40 -7.21
CA PHE A 421 6.35 13.02 -7.84
C PHE A 421 7.64 12.19 -7.65
N GLN A 422 7.78 11.52 -6.51
CA GLN A 422 8.92 10.64 -6.24
C GLN A 422 8.91 9.38 -7.11
N TYR A 423 7.74 8.76 -7.31
CA TYR A 423 7.64 7.48 -8.02
C TYR A 423 7.42 7.60 -9.52
N LEU A 424 6.72 8.64 -10.00
CA LEU A 424 6.43 8.86 -11.43
C LEU A 424 7.20 10.03 -12.04
N HIS A 425 7.68 10.99 -11.23
CA HIS A 425 8.45 12.17 -11.67
C HIS A 425 7.90 12.79 -12.97
N HIS A 426 8.68 12.81 -14.06
CA HIS A 426 8.26 13.37 -15.35
C HIS A 426 7.13 12.60 -16.05
N VAL A 427 6.95 11.31 -15.79
CA VAL A 427 5.85 10.53 -16.37
C VAL A 427 4.49 11.07 -15.89
N CYS A 428 4.43 11.61 -14.68
CA CYS A 428 3.21 12.25 -14.17
C CYS A 428 2.76 13.47 -15.01
N THR A 429 3.70 14.20 -15.60
CA THR A 429 3.40 15.35 -16.49
C THR A 429 3.15 14.94 -17.93
N PHE A 430 3.81 13.89 -18.43
CA PHE A 430 3.64 13.43 -19.82
C PHE A 430 2.39 12.56 -20.02
N ALA A 431 1.96 11.82 -19.00
CA ALA A 431 0.82 10.92 -19.12
C ALA A 431 -0.52 11.64 -19.47
N PRO A 432 -0.87 12.80 -18.88
CA PRO A 432 -2.05 13.57 -19.31
C PRO A 432 -1.97 14.04 -20.78
N ILE A 433 -0.77 14.42 -21.25
CA ILE A 433 -0.55 14.82 -22.65
C ILE A 433 -0.80 13.62 -23.58
N GLY A 434 -0.28 12.45 -23.22
CA GLY A 434 -0.54 11.20 -23.92
C GLY A 434 -2.02 10.82 -23.94
N TYR A 435 -2.69 10.96 -22.80
CA TYR A 435 -4.14 10.74 -22.70
C TYR A 435 -4.92 11.64 -23.66
N LEU A 436 -4.59 12.93 -23.70
CA LEU A 436 -5.20 13.88 -24.64
C LEU A 436 -4.89 13.53 -26.10
N PHE A 437 -3.68 13.11 -26.44
CA PHE A 437 -3.34 12.71 -27.81
C PHE A 437 -4.05 11.44 -28.26
N VAL A 438 -4.20 10.45 -27.38
CA VAL A 438 -4.97 9.24 -27.68
C VAL A 438 -6.44 9.58 -27.85
N ALA A 439 -6.99 10.43 -26.97
CA ALA A 439 -8.36 10.90 -27.06
C ALA A 439 -8.62 11.70 -28.35
N ALA A 440 -7.78 12.67 -28.68
CA ALA A 440 -8.05 13.65 -29.73
C ALA A 440 -7.77 13.13 -31.17
N VAL A 441 -6.77 12.26 -31.35
CA VAL A 441 -6.18 11.96 -32.68
C VAL A 441 -6.32 10.50 -33.12
N GLY A 442 -6.61 9.55 -32.22
CA GLY A 442 -6.52 8.13 -32.56
C GLY A 442 -7.48 7.21 -31.81
N LEU A 443 -8.76 7.57 -31.71
CA LEU A 443 -9.75 6.79 -30.96
C LEU A 443 -10.23 5.55 -31.75
N SER A 444 -9.69 4.38 -31.42
CA SER A 444 -10.12 3.06 -31.90
C SER A 444 -10.55 2.17 -30.75
N ASP A 445 -11.10 1.01 -31.10
CA ASP A 445 -11.56 0.03 -30.14
C ASP A 445 -10.42 -0.44 -29.23
N SER A 446 -9.21 -0.64 -29.78
CA SER A 446 -8.01 -0.97 -29.00
C SER A 446 -7.49 0.22 -28.17
N SER A 447 -7.44 1.44 -28.71
CA SER A 447 -6.89 2.60 -27.98
C SER A 447 -7.83 3.15 -26.91
N SER A 448 -9.15 2.94 -27.06
CA SER A 448 -10.16 3.29 -26.05
C SER A 448 -9.96 2.54 -24.73
N PHE A 449 -9.35 1.36 -24.77
CA PHE A 449 -8.95 0.62 -23.57
C PHE A 449 -7.95 1.40 -22.72
N LEU A 450 -6.99 2.09 -23.33
CA LEU A 450 -5.99 2.88 -22.59
C LEU A 450 -6.62 4.06 -21.84
N ILE A 451 -7.69 4.63 -22.39
CA ILE A 451 -8.43 5.73 -21.76
C ILE A 451 -9.13 5.22 -20.50
N VAL A 452 -9.90 4.14 -20.61
CA VAL A 452 -10.60 3.50 -19.48
C VAL A 452 -9.60 3.06 -18.41
N TRP A 453 -8.53 2.37 -18.82
CA TRP A 453 -7.49 1.89 -17.91
C TRP A 453 -6.77 3.05 -17.21
N GLY A 454 -6.42 4.11 -17.96
CA GLY A 454 -5.78 5.31 -17.40
C GLY A 454 -6.64 5.98 -16.33
N THR A 455 -7.90 6.27 -16.63
CA THR A 455 -8.81 6.92 -15.67
C THR A 455 -9.00 6.08 -14.40
N ALA A 456 -9.20 4.77 -14.56
CA ALA A 456 -9.37 3.87 -13.42
C ALA A 456 -8.09 3.76 -12.57
N ALA A 457 -6.92 3.56 -13.21
CA ALA A 457 -5.65 3.41 -12.50
C ALA A 457 -5.29 4.66 -11.69
N TYR A 458 -5.43 5.87 -12.27
CA TYR A 458 -5.19 7.13 -11.57
C TYR A 458 -6.16 7.38 -10.42
N PHE A 459 -7.43 6.96 -10.56
CA PHE A 459 -8.41 7.06 -9.48
C PHE A 459 -8.01 6.18 -8.29
N PHE A 460 -7.67 4.91 -8.53
CA PHE A 460 -7.32 3.96 -7.47
C PHE A 460 -5.98 4.28 -6.82
N SER A 461 -4.97 4.72 -7.57
CA SER A 461 -3.69 5.11 -7.00
C SER A 461 -3.81 6.32 -6.08
N HIS A 462 -4.80 7.19 -6.27
CA HIS A 462 -5.00 8.37 -5.41
C HIS A 462 -5.51 7.97 -4.03
N LYS A 463 -6.24 6.86 -3.95
CA LYS A 463 -6.83 6.33 -2.71
C LYS A 463 -5.82 5.57 -1.87
N MET A 464 -4.88 4.85 -2.48
CA MET A 464 -3.94 3.98 -1.77
C MET A 464 -2.56 4.01 -2.42
N VAL A 465 -1.52 4.25 -1.62
CA VAL A 465 -0.13 4.34 -2.09
C VAL A 465 0.38 3.03 -2.72
N ARG A 466 -0.05 1.85 -2.21
CA ARG A 466 0.28 0.55 -2.81
C ARG A 466 -0.16 0.42 -4.28
N LEU A 467 -1.26 1.08 -4.65
CA LEU A 467 -1.83 1.00 -6.00
C LEU A 467 -1.15 1.92 -7.02
N ILE A 468 -0.14 2.71 -6.61
CA ILE A 468 0.72 3.45 -7.54
C ILE A 468 1.39 2.50 -8.55
N LEU A 469 1.68 1.26 -8.14
CA LEU A 469 2.21 0.22 -9.04
C LEU A 469 1.35 0.01 -10.29
N LEU A 470 0.02 0.11 -10.18
CA LEU A 470 -0.90 -0.06 -11.33
C LEU A 470 -0.83 1.10 -12.33
N THR A 471 -0.37 2.28 -11.88
CA THR A 471 -0.19 3.45 -12.76
C THR A 471 1.10 3.39 -13.56
N ALA A 472 2.06 2.54 -13.18
CA ALA A 472 3.35 2.49 -13.85
C ALA A 472 3.25 2.09 -15.33
N PRO A 473 2.60 0.96 -15.71
CA PRO A 473 2.55 0.56 -17.12
C PRO A 473 1.74 1.53 -17.99
N ILE A 474 0.59 2.00 -17.49
CA ILE A 474 -0.27 2.93 -18.25
C ILE A 474 0.33 4.33 -18.35
N GLY A 475 0.98 4.82 -17.28
CA GLY A 475 1.72 6.08 -17.29
C GLY A 475 2.87 6.04 -18.30
N SER A 476 3.65 4.96 -18.32
CA SER A 476 4.71 4.75 -19.32
C SER A 476 4.16 4.60 -20.74
N THR A 477 3.01 3.95 -20.92
CA THR A 477 2.37 3.79 -22.23
C THR A 477 1.88 5.13 -22.77
N LEU A 478 1.13 5.91 -21.98
CA LEU A 478 0.63 7.22 -22.40
C LEU A 478 1.78 8.22 -22.60
N GLY A 479 2.74 8.28 -21.67
CA GLY A 479 3.92 9.12 -21.81
C GLY A 479 4.79 8.72 -23.01
N GLY A 480 4.95 7.42 -23.26
CA GLY A 480 5.69 6.89 -24.40
C GLY A 480 5.01 7.15 -25.74
N ILE A 481 3.67 7.09 -25.81
CA ILE A 481 2.91 7.49 -27.01
C ILE A 481 3.08 8.99 -27.30
N ALA A 482 3.03 9.85 -26.27
CA ALA A 482 3.26 11.27 -26.44
C ALA A 482 4.67 11.56 -26.97
N ALA A 483 5.69 11.02 -26.29
CA ALA A 483 7.09 11.20 -26.67
C ALA A 483 7.39 10.60 -28.06
N GLY A 484 6.91 9.40 -28.34
CA GLY A 484 7.11 8.71 -29.62
C GLY A 484 6.47 9.43 -30.79
N ARG A 485 5.27 9.98 -30.64
CA ARG A 485 4.62 10.79 -31.70
C ARG A 485 5.34 12.12 -31.94
N ILE A 486 5.78 12.80 -30.88
CA ILE A 486 6.58 14.03 -31.01
C ILE A 486 7.90 13.72 -31.72
N PHE A 487 8.57 12.62 -31.36
CA PHE A 487 9.81 12.19 -31.98
C PHE A 487 9.63 11.80 -33.45
N ALA A 488 8.59 11.02 -33.77
CA ALA A 488 8.26 10.67 -35.14
C ALA A 488 7.92 11.91 -35.98
N TRP A 489 7.22 12.90 -35.41
CA TRP A 489 6.98 14.19 -36.06
C TRP A 489 8.30 14.92 -36.35
N CYS A 490 9.23 14.96 -35.40
CA CYS A 490 10.56 15.53 -35.62
C CYS A 490 11.30 14.79 -36.74
N LEU A 491 11.38 13.46 -36.72
CA LEU A 491 12.08 12.68 -37.75
C LEU A 491 11.54 12.93 -39.17
N ARG A 492 10.22 13.03 -39.33
CA ARG A 492 9.60 13.33 -40.63
C ARG A 492 10.04 14.67 -41.20
N GLN A 493 10.28 15.69 -40.37
CA GLN A 493 10.75 16.99 -40.86
C GLN A 493 12.16 16.95 -41.48
N TRP A 494 12.95 15.93 -41.14
CA TRP A 494 14.33 15.78 -41.56
C TRP A 494 14.49 14.78 -42.71
N TRP A 495 13.64 13.74 -42.78
CA TRP A 495 13.79 12.63 -43.72
C TRP A 495 12.76 12.59 -44.86
N GLU A 496 11.60 13.23 -44.73
CA GLU A 496 10.67 13.41 -45.87
C GLU A 496 10.98 14.73 -46.59
N ASP A 497 11.63 14.63 -47.76
CA ASP A 497 11.65 15.73 -48.72
C ASP A 497 10.23 15.88 -49.29
N GLN A 498 9.54 16.97 -48.94
CA GLN A 498 8.29 17.32 -49.61
C GLN A 498 8.57 17.49 -51.12
N PRO A 499 7.85 16.81 -52.03
CA PRO A 499 8.10 16.98 -53.45
C PRO A 499 7.87 18.44 -53.83
N THR A 500 8.96 19.10 -54.22
CA THR A 500 8.92 20.43 -54.84
C THR A 500 8.22 20.32 -56.18
N GLY A 501 6.99 20.83 -56.26
CA GLY A 501 6.28 21.25 -57.46
C GLY A 501 6.40 20.38 -58.72
N SER A 502 5.33 19.68 -59.07
CA SER A 502 5.07 19.30 -60.46
C SER A 502 3.62 19.62 -60.82
N THR A 503 3.49 20.68 -61.62
CA THR A 503 2.60 20.87 -62.77
C THR A 503 1.20 20.22 -62.73
N SER A 504 0.20 21.11 -62.79
CA SER A 504 -1.15 20.88 -63.31
C SER A 504 -1.23 19.78 -64.37
N ASN A 505 -2.08 18.78 -64.11
CA ASN A 505 -2.77 18.04 -65.15
C ASN A 505 -4.25 17.96 -64.75
N ASP A 506 -4.98 19.03 -65.09
CA ASP A 506 -6.39 18.94 -65.43
C ASP A 506 -6.50 18.10 -66.71
N GLN A 507 -7.11 16.92 -66.61
CA GLN A 507 -7.83 16.27 -67.71
C GLN A 507 -8.54 15.02 -67.16
N GLN A 508 -9.80 15.17 -66.75
CA GLN A 508 -10.98 14.48 -67.29
C GLN A 508 -12.15 14.51 -66.29
N GLU A 509 -13.35 14.65 -66.87
CA GLU A 509 -14.70 14.74 -66.27
C GLU A 509 -15.09 16.14 -65.77
N GLY A 510 -16.10 16.84 -66.30
CA GLY A 510 -17.08 16.54 -67.34
C GLY A 510 -17.96 17.78 -67.56
N GLU A 511 -18.37 17.99 -68.80
CA GLU A 511 -19.32 19.01 -69.25
C GLU A 511 -20.57 19.12 -68.38
N MET A 512 -20.81 20.31 -67.83
CA MET A 512 -22.07 21.05 -67.95
C MET A 512 -21.93 22.35 -67.14
N ASP A 513 -21.66 23.47 -67.82
CA ASP A 513 -22.22 24.78 -67.44
C ASP A 513 -21.81 25.83 -68.48
N ALA A 514 -22.52 25.81 -69.60
CA ALA A 514 -22.66 26.99 -70.44
C ALA A 514 -24.00 27.64 -70.11
N LYS A 515 -23.99 28.75 -69.34
CA LYS A 515 -24.80 29.96 -69.59
C LYS A 515 -24.64 31.05 -68.52
N VAL A 516 -24.31 32.25 -69.03
CA VAL A 516 -24.66 33.60 -68.50
C VAL A 516 -23.91 34.02 -67.23
N GLY A 517 -23.25 35.17 -67.09
CA GLY A 517 -23.24 36.45 -67.79
C GLY A 517 -22.90 37.53 -66.74
N LYS A 518 -21.94 38.41 -67.05
CA LYS A 518 -21.44 39.50 -66.17
C LYS A 518 -22.49 40.58 -65.83
N ARG A 519 -22.24 41.27 -64.70
CA ARG A 519 -22.78 42.57 -64.16
C ARG A 519 -24.09 42.45 -63.35
N LYS A 520 -24.30 43.14 -62.22
CA LYS A 520 -23.93 44.51 -61.80
C LYS A 520 -24.11 44.68 -60.26
N LYS A 521 -23.31 45.54 -59.63
CA LYS A 521 -23.51 46.13 -58.28
C LYS A 521 -24.88 46.83 -58.15
N SER A 522 -25.54 46.75 -56.98
CA SER A 522 -26.18 47.89 -56.29
C SER A 522 -27.05 47.52 -55.05
N LYS A 523 -26.70 48.14 -53.90
CA LYS A 523 -27.51 48.66 -52.76
C LYS A 523 -28.20 47.74 -51.72
N LYS A 524 -27.65 47.84 -50.49
CA LYS A 524 -28.23 48.16 -49.15
C LYS A 524 -29.71 47.79 -48.85
N ALA A 525 -29.91 46.95 -47.82
CA ALA A 525 -30.30 47.28 -46.43
C ALA A 525 -31.22 46.21 -45.79
N GLY A 526 -31.02 45.90 -44.50
CA GLY A 526 -32.00 45.22 -43.64
C GLY A 526 -31.43 44.07 -42.82
N ALA A 527 -31.57 44.15 -41.49
CA ALA A 527 -30.86 43.36 -40.48
C ALA A 527 -31.38 41.93 -40.28
N THR A 528 -30.51 41.02 -39.84
CA THR A 528 -30.67 40.27 -38.57
C THR A 528 -29.38 39.54 -38.19
N ALA A 529 -29.01 39.64 -36.91
CA ALA A 529 -27.88 38.97 -36.33
C ALA A 529 -28.09 37.46 -36.27
N ASN A 530 -27.05 36.68 -36.56
CA ASN A 530 -26.85 35.41 -35.87
C ASN A 530 -25.35 35.07 -35.76
N SER A 531 -25.01 34.60 -34.57
CA SER A 531 -23.71 34.23 -34.01
C SER A 531 -22.62 33.81 -35.01
N GLY A 532 -21.57 34.62 -35.11
CA GLY A 532 -20.29 34.16 -35.63
C GLY A 532 -19.73 33.09 -34.68
N SER A 533 -19.54 31.88 -35.21
CA SER A 533 -18.93 30.80 -34.45
C SER A 533 -17.47 31.17 -34.14
N SER A 534 -17.06 31.03 -32.88
CA SER A 534 -15.65 31.17 -32.48
C SER A 534 -14.71 30.13 -33.15
N PHE A 535 -15.26 29.26 -34.00
CA PHE A 535 -14.57 28.18 -34.69
C PHE A 535 -14.04 28.57 -36.08
N ASP A 536 -14.67 29.51 -36.80
CA ASP A 536 -14.15 30.00 -38.09
C ASP A 536 -12.82 30.76 -37.93
N GLY A 537 -12.63 31.42 -36.79
CA GLY A 537 -11.37 32.06 -36.41
C GLY A 537 -10.22 31.05 -36.24
N ILE A 538 -10.51 29.87 -35.67
CA ILE A 538 -9.50 28.82 -35.43
C ILE A 538 -9.17 28.08 -36.73
N LEU A 539 -10.16 27.80 -37.57
CA LEU A 539 -9.98 27.17 -38.89
C LEU A 539 -9.20 28.07 -39.86
N SER A 540 -9.49 29.38 -39.86
CA SER A 540 -8.75 30.37 -40.67
C SER A 540 -7.32 30.57 -40.18
N LEU A 541 -7.08 30.54 -38.86
CA LEU A 541 -5.75 30.54 -38.26
C LEU A 541 -4.99 29.24 -38.60
N GLN A 542 -5.66 28.09 -38.57
CA GLN A 542 -5.10 26.79 -38.93
C GLN A 542 -4.71 26.74 -40.42
N GLN A 543 -5.57 27.25 -41.32
CA GLN A 543 -5.25 27.38 -42.74
C GLN A 543 -4.12 28.40 -42.99
N ALA A 544 -4.09 29.52 -42.26
CA ALA A 544 -3.02 30.51 -42.35
C ALA A 544 -1.66 29.95 -41.89
N LEU A 545 -1.64 29.20 -40.78
CA LEU A 545 -0.45 28.46 -40.32
C LEU A 545 -0.01 27.42 -41.35
N HIS A 546 -0.95 26.64 -41.90
CA HIS A 546 -0.64 25.60 -42.88
C HIS A 546 -0.12 26.15 -44.22
N SER A 547 -0.48 27.40 -44.54
CA SER A 547 -0.01 28.16 -45.70
C SER A 547 1.37 28.78 -45.44
N ALA A 548 1.60 29.30 -44.24
CA ALA A 548 2.89 29.87 -43.81
C ALA A 548 3.98 28.79 -43.68
N VAL A 549 3.63 27.60 -43.19
CA VAL A 549 4.53 26.44 -43.03
C VAL A 549 5.07 25.90 -44.38
N LYS A 550 4.35 26.12 -45.49
CA LYS A 550 4.77 25.67 -46.82
C LYS A 550 5.80 26.58 -47.51
N THR A 551 6.16 27.71 -46.91
CA THR A 551 7.25 28.56 -47.42
C THR A 551 8.63 27.97 -47.08
N LYS A 552 9.68 28.33 -47.84
CA LYS A 552 11.06 27.90 -47.53
C LYS A 552 11.51 28.34 -46.13
N GLU A 553 11.09 29.54 -45.70
CA GLU A 553 11.32 30.07 -44.35
C GLU A 553 10.54 29.29 -43.29
N GLY A 554 9.28 28.91 -43.57
CA GLY A 554 8.46 28.06 -42.71
C GLY A 554 9.03 26.65 -42.51
N THR A 555 9.63 26.06 -43.54
CA THR A 555 10.30 24.75 -43.45
C THR A 555 11.57 24.82 -42.61
N ILE A 556 12.37 25.88 -42.75
CA ILE A 556 13.55 26.12 -41.91
C ILE A 556 13.12 26.35 -40.45
N ALA A 557 12.07 27.14 -40.22
CA ALA A 557 11.51 27.37 -38.88
C ALA A 557 10.97 26.08 -38.24
N LEU A 558 10.32 25.18 -39.00
CA LEU A 558 9.86 23.90 -38.48
C LEU A 558 11.04 22.98 -38.13
N ARG A 559 12.09 22.98 -38.95
CA ARG A 559 13.33 22.23 -38.68
C ARG A 559 14.05 22.77 -37.45
N THR A 560 14.14 24.08 -37.25
CA THR A 560 14.73 24.66 -36.03
C THR A 560 13.89 24.34 -34.79
N VAL A 561 12.56 24.44 -34.86
CA VAL A 561 11.66 24.03 -33.76
C VAL A 561 11.85 22.54 -33.44
N SER A 562 11.91 21.67 -34.46
CA SER A 562 12.15 20.24 -34.24
C SER A 562 13.51 19.96 -33.58
N ALA A 563 14.56 20.70 -33.95
CA ALA A 563 15.88 20.59 -33.33
C ALA A 563 15.84 21.00 -31.85
N VAL A 564 15.17 22.11 -31.53
CA VAL A 564 14.98 22.58 -30.15
C VAL A 564 14.20 21.55 -29.32
N VAL A 565 13.13 20.98 -29.88
CA VAL A 565 12.33 19.94 -29.21
C VAL A 565 13.16 18.68 -28.94
N LEU A 566 14.01 18.25 -29.88
CA LEU A 566 14.91 17.10 -29.68
C LEU A 566 15.96 17.37 -28.60
N ILE A 567 16.56 18.56 -28.59
CA ILE A 567 17.55 18.96 -27.57
C ILE A 567 16.89 19.01 -26.18
N LEU A 568 15.72 19.66 -26.06
CA LEU A 568 14.99 19.73 -24.80
C LEU A 568 14.55 18.34 -24.34
N GLY A 569 14.06 17.50 -25.25
CA GLY A 569 13.71 16.10 -24.97
C GLY A 569 14.90 15.29 -24.45
N PHE A 570 16.08 15.46 -25.03
CA PHE A 570 17.31 14.82 -24.57
C PHE A 570 17.74 15.32 -23.17
N MET A 571 17.63 16.63 -22.90
CA MET A 571 17.92 17.19 -21.58
C MET A 571 16.96 16.66 -20.50
N ILE A 572 15.66 16.62 -20.78
CA ILE A 572 14.66 16.09 -19.85
C ILE A 572 14.87 14.58 -19.65
N GLY A 573 15.10 13.81 -20.72
CA GLY A 573 15.34 12.37 -20.64
C GLY A 573 16.60 11.99 -19.87
N SER A 574 17.69 12.75 -20.05
CA SER A 574 18.94 12.54 -19.30
C SER A 574 18.79 12.90 -17.82
N SER A 575 18.10 14.00 -17.51
CA SER A 575 17.74 14.37 -16.14
C SER A 575 16.89 13.28 -15.47
N PHE A 576 15.86 12.78 -16.15
CA PHE A 576 14.99 11.71 -15.67
C PHE A 576 15.78 10.43 -15.36
N THR A 577 16.65 10.03 -16.29
CA THR A 577 17.48 8.82 -16.15
C THR A 577 18.40 8.96 -14.95
N ARG A 578 19.03 10.12 -14.76
CA ARG A 578 19.90 10.41 -13.60
C ARG A 578 19.12 10.35 -12.29
N TYR A 579 17.92 10.92 -12.23
CA TYR A 579 17.06 10.86 -11.05
C TYR A 579 16.70 9.42 -10.69
N CYS A 580 16.23 8.63 -11.65
CA CYS A 580 15.86 7.23 -11.43
C CYS A 580 17.05 6.38 -11.00
N TRP A 581 18.23 6.63 -11.57
CA TRP A 581 19.47 5.96 -11.18
C TRP A 581 19.92 6.27 -9.76
N LEU A 582 19.73 7.51 -9.29
CA LEU A 582 20.02 7.89 -7.91
C LEU A 582 19.03 7.23 -6.95
N LEU A 583 17.73 7.30 -7.28
CA LEU A 583 16.67 6.71 -6.47
C LEU A 583 16.75 5.19 -6.38
N ARG A 584 17.37 4.53 -7.37
CA ARG A 584 17.63 3.07 -7.34
C ARG A 584 18.35 2.66 -6.06
N ARG A 585 19.27 3.49 -5.53
CA ARG A 585 20.09 3.14 -4.35
C ARG A 585 19.21 2.98 -3.12
N ASP A 586 18.24 3.87 -2.96
CA ASP A 586 17.30 3.86 -1.85
C ASP A 586 16.31 2.70 -1.99
N LEU A 587 15.81 2.46 -3.21
CA LEU A 587 14.92 1.31 -3.51
C LEU A 587 15.62 -0.05 -3.42
N SER A 588 16.94 -0.09 -3.56
CA SER A 588 17.75 -1.31 -3.49
C SER A 588 18.23 -1.68 -2.09
N SER A 589 17.79 -0.96 -1.05
CA SER A 589 18.23 -1.20 0.32
C SER A 589 17.47 -2.39 0.95
N PRO A 590 18.15 -3.48 1.37
CA PRO A 590 17.51 -4.61 2.03
C PRO A 590 16.99 -4.20 3.42
N SER A 591 15.90 -4.82 3.86
CA SER A 591 15.42 -4.70 5.25
C SER A 591 16.27 -5.49 6.25
N ILE A 592 16.88 -6.60 5.81
CA ILE A 592 17.65 -7.53 6.65
C ILE A 592 19.10 -7.08 6.82
N ILE A 593 19.70 -6.52 5.77
CA ILE A 593 21.10 -6.08 5.76
C ILE A 593 21.10 -4.59 5.49
N THR A 594 21.59 -3.82 6.45
CA THR A 594 21.63 -2.36 6.30
C THR A 594 23.06 -1.88 6.20
N LYS A 595 23.35 -1.02 5.22
CA LYS A 595 24.62 -0.30 5.19
C LYS A 595 24.52 0.91 6.09
N ALA A 596 25.24 0.89 7.20
CA ALA A 596 25.33 2.02 8.11
C ALA A 596 26.66 2.74 7.91
N ARG A 597 26.67 4.06 8.11
CA ARG A 597 27.89 4.84 8.12
C ARG A 597 28.28 5.10 9.57
N THR A 598 29.47 4.66 9.96
CA THR A 598 30.03 4.95 11.28
C THR A 598 30.34 6.44 11.40
N ARG A 599 30.47 6.96 12.62
CA ARG A 599 30.89 8.35 12.88
C ARG A 599 32.21 8.71 12.17
N ASP A 600 33.09 7.73 11.99
CA ASP A 600 34.39 7.88 11.30
C ASP A 600 34.26 7.91 9.77
N GLY A 601 33.05 7.84 9.22
CA GLY A 601 32.78 7.91 7.79
C GLY A 601 32.88 6.58 7.03
N ASN A 602 33.37 5.51 7.67
CA ASN A 602 33.42 4.16 7.12
C ASN A 602 32.02 3.57 6.92
N ILE A 603 31.81 2.89 5.79
CA ILE A 603 30.56 2.17 5.48
C ILE A 603 30.70 0.76 6.03
N ILE A 604 29.91 0.42 7.04
CA ILE A 604 29.82 -0.92 7.60
C ILE A 604 28.51 -1.57 7.19
N THR A 605 28.55 -2.87 6.95
CA THR A 605 27.36 -3.68 6.68
C THR A 605 26.88 -4.26 8.02
N VAL A 606 25.71 -3.83 8.47
CA VAL A 606 25.05 -4.31 9.70
C VAL A 606 24.15 -5.47 9.32
N ASP A 607 24.49 -6.65 9.84
CA ASP A 607 23.86 -7.93 9.53
C ASP A 607 23.29 -8.65 10.77
N ASP A 608 22.98 -7.88 11.80
CA ASP A 608 22.53 -8.38 13.10
C ASP A 608 21.28 -9.27 13.02
N TYR A 609 20.37 -8.98 12.06
CA TYR A 609 19.14 -9.74 11.91
C TYR A 609 19.38 -11.17 11.42
N ARG A 610 20.22 -11.37 10.38
CA ARG A 610 20.53 -12.74 9.93
C ARG A 610 21.35 -13.49 10.96
N GLU A 611 22.33 -12.84 11.56
CA GLU A 611 23.16 -13.47 12.59
C GLU A 611 22.31 -14.00 13.75
N ALA A 612 21.33 -13.20 14.21
CA ALA A 612 20.39 -13.62 15.24
C ALA A 612 19.51 -14.80 14.80
N TYR A 613 19.01 -14.79 13.55
CA TYR A 613 18.20 -15.90 13.04
C TYR A 613 19.01 -17.19 12.84
N TRP A 614 20.28 -17.10 12.41
CA TRP A 614 21.18 -18.26 12.35
C TRP A 614 21.54 -18.78 13.73
N TRP A 615 21.78 -17.89 14.70
CA TRP A 615 21.97 -18.30 16.09
C TRP A 615 20.76 -19.10 16.58
N LEU A 616 19.55 -18.63 16.30
CA LEU A 616 18.32 -19.30 16.68
C LEU A 616 18.18 -20.68 16.00
N ARG A 617 18.56 -20.80 14.73
CA ARG A 617 18.57 -22.06 13.98
C ARG A 617 19.58 -23.08 14.55
N ASP A 618 20.75 -22.61 14.96
CA ASP A 618 21.88 -23.50 15.26
C ASP A 618 21.98 -23.81 16.78
N ASN A 619 21.39 -22.99 17.65
CA ASN A 619 21.53 -23.08 19.12
C ASN A 619 20.23 -23.38 19.89
N THR A 620 19.09 -23.56 19.21
CA THR A 620 17.82 -23.92 19.87
C THR A 620 17.32 -25.30 19.42
N PRO A 621 16.51 -26.00 20.22
CA PRO A 621 15.86 -27.24 19.80
C PRO A 621 14.99 -27.04 18.54
N GLU A 622 14.84 -28.08 17.70
CA GLU A 622 14.03 -27.98 16.47
C GLU A 622 12.55 -27.71 16.75
N ASP A 623 12.03 -28.17 17.88
CA ASP A 623 10.65 -27.95 18.30
C ASP A 623 10.45 -26.66 19.12
N ALA A 624 11.48 -25.79 19.16
CA ALA A 624 11.42 -24.52 19.88
C ALA A 624 10.42 -23.55 19.23
N ARG A 625 9.60 -22.93 20.09
CA ARG A 625 8.57 -21.95 19.73
C ARG A 625 9.07 -20.54 20.02
N VAL A 626 9.06 -19.69 19.01
CA VAL A 626 9.62 -18.34 19.06
C VAL A 626 8.48 -17.32 19.00
N MET A 627 8.33 -16.56 20.07
CA MET A 627 7.44 -15.42 20.16
C MET A 627 8.14 -14.17 19.62
N ALA A 628 7.57 -13.59 18.57
CA ALA A 628 8.00 -12.32 18.00
C ALA A 628 6.77 -11.61 17.42
N TRP A 629 6.88 -10.31 17.17
CA TRP A 629 5.82 -9.58 16.48
C TRP A 629 5.57 -10.14 15.07
N TRP A 630 4.32 -10.04 14.58
CA TRP A 630 3.87 -10.73 13.37
C TRP A 630 4.66 -10.35 12.11
N ASP A 631 5.21 -9.13 12.05
CA ASP A 631 6.09 -8.65 10.96
C ASP A 631 7.25 -9.61 10.66
N TYR A 632 7.80 -10.27 11.69
CA TYR A 632 9.01 -11.07 11.57
C TYR A 632 8.75 -12.57 11.40
N GLY A 633 7.49 -13.01 11.49
CA GLY A 633 7.13 -14.43 11.48
C GLY A 633 7.63 -15.18 10.23
N TYR A 634 7.55 -14.54 9.06
CA TYR A 634 8.06 -15.13 7.82
C TYR A 634 9.58 -15.28 7.81
N GLN A 635 10.32 -14.30 8.33
CA GLN A 635 11.78 -14.38 8.43
C GLN A 635 12.23 -15.47 9.40
N ILE A 636 11.57 -15.58 10.56
CA ILE A 636 11.90 -16.62 11.55
C ILE A 636 11.62 -18.01 10.97
N SER A 637 10.45 -18.22 10.38
CA SER A 637 10.10 -19.53 9.81
C SER A 637 10.98 -19.94 8.61
N ALA A 638 11.39 -18.99 7.76
CA ALA A 638 12.20 -19.29 6.57
C ALA A 638 13.71 -19.35 6.84
N ILE A 639 14.25 -18.43 7.65
CA ILE A 639 15.70 -18.31 7.89
C ILE A 639 16.11 -19.12 9.12
N ALA A 640 15.39 -18.95 10.24
CA ALA A 640 15.71 -19.65 11.48
C ALA A 640 15.16 -21.09 11.51
N ASN A 641 14.21 -21.42 10.63
CA ASN A 641 13.52 -22.71 10.58
C ASN A 641 13.01 -23.14 11.96
N ARG A 642 12.22 -22.25 12.60
CA ARG A 642 11.62 -22.47 13.93
C ARG A 642 10.14 -22.13 13.95
N THR A 643 9.45 -22.66 14.94
CA THR A 643 8.00 -22.51 15.09
C THR A 643 7.66 -21.07 15.48
N THR A 644 6.71 -20.44 14.80
CA THR A 644 6.28 -19.06 15.04
C THR A 644 4.85 -18.95 15.52
N ILE A 645 4.59 -17.97 16.39
CA ILE A 645 3.26 -17.71 16.96
C ILE A 645 2.37 -16.96 15.98
N ALA A 646 2.89 -15.92 15.31
CA ALA A 646 2.15 -15.14 14.33
C ALA A 646 3.00 -14.88 13.08
N ASP A 647 2.33 -14.66 11.94
CA ASP A 647 2.97 -14.33 10.66
C ASP A 647 2.32 -13.13 9.95
N GLY A 648 2.93 -12.72 8.83
CA GLY A 648 2.48 -11.58 8.03
C GLY A 648 1.17 -11.76 7.26
N ASN A 649 0.54 -12.94 7.27
CA ASN A 649 -0.77 -13.15 6.63
C ASN A 649 -1.89 -12.51 7.44
N THR A 650 -1.69 -12.43 8.76
CA THR A 650 -2.62 -11.79 9.70
C THR A 650 -4.07 -12.30 9.66
N TRP A 651 -4.28 -13.58 9.31
CA TRP A 651 -5.63 -14.12 9.06
C TRP A 651 -6.50 -14.23 10.33
N ASN A 652 -5.88 -14.39 11.50
CA ASN A 652 -6.57 -14.45 12.79
C ASN A 652 -6.22 -13.22 13.65
N HIS A 653 -7.11 -12.23 13.65
CA HIS A 653 -6.94 -10.99 14.41
C HIS A 653 -6.92 -11.21 15.92
N GLU A 654 -7.72 -12.14 16.44
CA GLU A 654 -7.79 -12.44 17.88
C GLU A 654 -6.46 -12.97 18.41
N HIS A 655 -5.81 -13.83 17.63
CA HIS A 655 -4.52 -14.40 17.98
C HIS A 655 -3.41 -13.34 18.00
N ILE A 656 -3.40 -12.42 17.03
CA ILE A 656 -2.46 -11.28 17.03
C ILE A 656 -2.76 -10.33 18.20
N ALA A 657 -4.04 -10.13 18.54
CA ALA A 657 -4.42 -9.33 19.69
C ALA A 657 -3.95 -9.96 21.01
N LEU A 658 -3.96 -11.29 21.12
CA LEU A 658 -3.40 -12.01 22.27
C LEU A 658 -1.87 -11.81 22.36
N LEU A 659 -1.16 -11.92 21.23
CA LEU A 659 0.27 -11.61 21.15
C LEU A 659 0.57 -10.15 21.52
N GLY A 660 -0.22 -9.21 21.00
CA GLY A 660 -0.12 -7.79 21.33
C GLY A 660 -0.31 -7.55 22.82
N LYS A 661 -1.37 -8.14 23.42
CA LYS A 661 -1.65 -8.08 24.85
C LYS A 661 -0.46 -8.58 25.66
N THR A 662 0.07 -9.76 25.32
CA THR A 662 1.24 -10.36 25.98
C THR A 662 2.45 -9.42 26.04
N LEU A 663 2.71 -8.68 24.96
CA LEU A 663 3.86 -7.78 24.86
C LEU A 663 3.63 -6.42 25.56
N THR A 664 2.38 -5.94 25.63
CA THR A 664 2.06 -4.60 26.13
C THR A 664 1.51 -4.57 27.57
N THR A 665 1.09 -5.70 28.14
CA THR A 665 0.66 -5.82 29.55
C THR A 665 1.85 -5.81 30.52
N ASP A 666 1.53 -5.69 31.81
CA ASP A 666 2.49 -5.81 32.90
C ASP A 666 3.25 -7.15 32.85
N LEU A 667 4.45 -7.16 33.41
CA LEU A 667 5.39 -8.27 33.27
C LEU A 667 4.84 -9.63 33.77
N ASP A 668 4.06 -9.64 34.85
CA ASP A 668 3.53 -10.89 35.42
C ASP A 668 2.41 -11.50 34.56
N GLU A 669 1.49 -10.65 34.09
CA GLU A 669 0.43 -11.08 33.17
C GLU A 669 1.01 -11.52 31.82
N GLY A 670 1.94 -10.73 31.27
CA GLY A 670 2.62 -11.05 30.01
C GLY A 670 3.40 -12.37 30.10
N TRP A 671 4.14 -12.61 31.19
CA TRP A 671 4.83 -13.88 31.42
C TRP A 671 3.87 -15.07 31.56
N SER A 672 2.74 -14.89 32.26
CA SER A 672 1.72 -15.93 32.42
C SER A 672 1.14 -16.39 31.07
N ILE A 673 0.96 -15.48 30.12
CA ILE A 673 0.54 -15.84 28.76
C ILE A 673 1.70 -16.47 27.98
N ALA A 674 2.89 -15.87 28.04
CA ALA A 674 4.04 -16.26 27.25
C ALA A 674 4.50 -17.70 27.54
N ARG A 675 4.48 -18.15 28.80
CA ARG A 675 4.90 -19.51 29.20
C ARG A 675 4.08 -20.64 28.58
N HIS A 676 2.83 -20.38 28.18
CA HIS A 676 1.96 -21.38 27.53
C HIS A 676 2.17 -21.43 26.01
N LEU A 677 2.68 -20.35 25.40
CA LEU A 677 2.76 -20.19 23.95
C LEU A 677 4.17 -20.37 23.39
N ALA A 678 5.22 -19.98 24.12
CA ALA A 678 6.58 -19.90 23.56
C ALA A 678 7.68 -20.30 24.53
N ASP A 679 8.83 -20.65 23.97
CA ASP A 679 10.06 -21.01 24.69
C ASP A 679 11.09 -19.87 24.63
N TYR A 680 11.11 -19.14 23.51
CA TYR A 680 11.99 -18.00 23.28
C TYR A 680 11.19 -16.77 22.86
N LEU A 681 11.66 -15.59 23.24
CA LEU A 681 11.10 -14.30 22.87
C LEU A 681 12.17 -13.47 22.15
N LEU A 682 11.87 -13.06 20.91
CA LEU A 682 12.76 -12.28 20.07
C LEU A 682 12.25 -10.84 19.99
N VAL A 683 13.14 -9.88 20.31
CA VAL A 683 12.83 -8.44 20.30
C VAL A 683 13.79 -7.71 19.37
N TRP A 684 13.25 -6.90 18.46
CA TRP A 684 14.02 -5.92 17.70
C TRP A 684 14.22 -4.65 18.55
N ALA A 685 15.47 -4.37 18.91
CA ALA A 685 15.83 -3.37 19.92
C ALA A 685 16.53 -2.11 19.36
N GLY A 686 16.67 -1.94 18.04
CA GLY A 686 17.26 -0.71 17.52
C GLY A 686 17.00 -0.37 16.04
N GLY A 687 17.16 0.91 15.68
CA GLY A 687 17.11 1.37 14.28
C GLY A 687 15.91 2.23 13.88
N GLY A 688 15.17 2.82 14.82
CA GLY A 688 14.06 3.74 14.53
C GLY A 688 12.75 3.06 14.09
N GLY A 689 12.81 1.81 13.63
CA GLY A 689 11.66 0.91 13.40
C GLY A 689 11.64 -0.29 14.35
N ASP A 690 12.13 -0.10 15.57
CA ASP A 690 12.19 -1.14 16.61
C ASP A 690 10.80 -1.48 17.17
N ASP A 691 10.71 -2.57 17.94
CA ASP A 691 9.42 -3.01 18.48
C ASP A 691 8.82 -1.99 19.45
N LEU A 692 9.67 -1.18 20.07
CA LEU A 692 9.24 -0.13 20.98
C LEU A 692 8.56 1.03 20.24
N ALA A 693 9.04 1.42 19.06
CA ALA A 693 8.35 2.37 18.20
C ALA A 693 7.00 1.83 17.68
N LYS A 694 6.89 0.52 17.48
CA LYS A 694 5.65 -0.16 17.04
C LYS A 694 4.67 -0.40 18.19
N SER A 695 5.13 -0.42 19.43
CA SER A 695 4.35 -0.78 20.62
C SER A 695 3.01 -0.03 20.81
N PRO A 696 2.82 1.24 20.38
CA PRO A 696 1.50 1.87 20.39
C PRO A 696 0.49 1.19 19.47
N HIS A 697 0.93 0.55 18.39
CA HIS A 697 0.05 -0.22 17.50
C HIS A 697 -0.28 -1.58 18.09
N LEU A 698 0.68 -2.24 18.75
CA LEU A 698 0.46 -3.49 19.49
C LEU A 698 -0.66 -3.31 20.53
N ALA A 699 -0.57 -2.24 21.33
CA ALA A 699 -1.55 -1.94 22.37
C ALA A 699 -2.96 -1.65 21.79
N ARG A 700 -3.04 -0.98 20.63
CA ARG A 700 -4.32 -0.72 19.95
C ARG A 700 -4.98 -1.99 19.42
N ILE A 701 -4.18 -2.89 18.85
CA ILE A 701 -4.68 -4.18 18.36
C ILE A 701 -5.15 -5.02 19.54
N ALA A 702 -4.37 -5.09 20.63
CA ALA A 702 -4.77 -5.76 21.86
C ALA A 702 -6.10 -5.21 22.40
N ASN A 703 -6.22 -3.88 22.54
CA ASN A 703 -7.41 -3.23 23.08
C ASN A 703 -8.67 -3.40 22.22
N SER A 704 -8.51 -3.73 20.93
CA SER A 704 -9.65 -3.98 20.04
C SER A 704 -10.42 -5.27 20.36
N VAL A 705 -9.74 -6.27 20.92
CA VAL A 705 -10.31 -7.57 21.33
C VAL A 705 -10.45 -7.65 22.85
N TYR A 706 -9.44 -7.15 23.57
CA TYR A 706 -9.33 -7.16 25.02
C TYR A 706 -9.48 -5.74 25.59
N ARG A 707 -10.74 -5.31 25.81
CA ARG A 707 -11.06 -3.95 26.28
C ARG A 707 -10.57 -3.66 27.70
N ASP A 708 -10.16 -4.67 28.44
CA ASP A 708 -9.54 -4.56 29.77
C ASP A 708 -8.10 -4.03 29.70
N HIS A 709 -7.46 -4.06 28.53
CA HIS A 709 -6.07 -3.63 28.39
C HIS A 709 -5.88 -2.13 28.65
N CYS A 710 -6.73 -1.28 28.09
CA CYS A 710 -6.69 0.18 28.27
C CYS A 710 -8.06 0.69 28.78
N PRO A 711 -8.39 0.47 30.07
CA PRO A 711 -9.74 0.69 30.60
C PRO A 711 -10.22 2.15 30.51
N ASP A 712 -9.28 3.11 30.55
CA ASP A 712 -9.57 4.54 30.52
C ASP A 712 -9.41 5.20 29.14
N ASP A 713 -8.89 4.48 28.15
CA ASP A 713 -8.65 4.96 26.79
C ASP A 713 -9.13 3.92 25.76
N PRO A 714 -10.37 4.05 25.24
CA PRO A 714 -10.91 3.16 24.22
C PRO A 714 -10.02 3.04 22.97
N THR A 715 -9.23 4.07 22.66
CA THR A 715 -8.34 4.09 21.49
C THR A 715 -6.89 3.72 21.81
N CYS A 716 -6.57 3.48 23.09
CA CYS A 716 -5.23 3.21 23.61
C CYS A 716 -4.10 4.02 22.93
N ARG A 717 -4.30 5.35 22.81
CA ARG A 717 -3.37 6.28 22.18
C ARG A 717 -2.38 6.91 23.16
N VAL A 718 -2.65 6.85 24.46
CA VAL A 718 -1.70 7.31 25.49
C VAL A 718 -0.51 6.37 25.62
N PHE A 719 -0.70 5.08 25.29
CA PHE A 719 0.37 4.11 25.27
C PHE A 719 1.45 4.51 24.25
N GLY A 720 2.62 4.89 24.74
CA GLY A 720 3.77 5.32 23.94
C GLY A 720 4.70 6.27 24.70
N PHE A 721 5.57 6.95 23.95
CA PHE A 721 6.40 8.04 24.46
C PHE A 721 5.62 9.35 24.53
N LEU A 722 5.76 10.06 25.64
CA LEU A 722 5.09 11.34 25.88
C LEU A 722 5.82 12.49 25.20
N ASP A 723 7.15 12.44 25.21
CA ASP A 723 8.03 13.52 24.76
C ASP A 723 9.05 13.04 23.71
N ARG A 724 9.64 13.99 22.97
CA ARG A 724 10.79 13.71 22.07
C ARG A 724 12.03 13.21 22.81
N GLU A 725 12.09 13.43 24.12
CA GLU A 725 13.14 12.98 25.03
C GLU A 725 13.01 11.48 25.40
N GLY A 726 11.92 10.82 25.00
CA GLY A 726 11.76 9.37 25.17
C GLY A 726 11.25 8.92 26.55
N THR A 727 10.50 9.79 27.24
CA THR A 727 9.81 9.45 28.49
C THR A 727 8.63 8.52 28.20
N PRO A 728 8.60 7.28 28.73
CA PRO A 728 7.47 6.36 28.51
C PRO A 728 6.25 6.77 29.35
N SER A 729 5.06 6.47 28.85
CA SER A 729 3.82 6.46 29.65
C SER A 729 3.91 5.45 30.81
N ALA A 730 3.05 5.59 31.83
CA ALA A 730 3.07 4.70 33.00
C ALA A 730 2.83 3.23 32.61
N MET A 731 1.90 2.98 31.69
CA MET A 731 1.63 1.65 31.14
C MET A 731 2.81 1.12 30.33
N MET A 732 3.39 1.93 29.44
CA MET A 732 4.54 1.51 28.65
C MET A 732 5.75 1.16 29.53
N GLY A 733 6.02 1.93 30.59
CA GLY A 733 7.13 1.65 31.50
C GLY A 733 7.00 0.34 32.29
N ARG A 734 5.77 -0.15 32.53
CA ARG A 734 5.51 -1.43 33.19
C ARG A 734 5.41 -2.61 32.22
N SER A 735 5.19 -2.32 30.93
CA SER A 735 5.01 -3.34 29.90
C SER A 735 6.18 -4.32 29.80
N LEU A 736 5.86 -5.58 29.49
CA LEU A 736 6.85 -6.64 29.25
C LEU A 736 7.85 -6.21 28.18
N LEU A 737 7.38 -5.69 27.05
CA LEU A 737 8.23 -5.27 25.93
C LEU A 737 9.23 -4.19 26.32
N TYR A 738 8.82 -3.17 27.09
CA TYR A 738 9.74 -2.11 27.53
C TYR A 738 10.85 -2.66 28.43
N ARG A 739 10.49 -3.55 29.37
CA ARG A 739 11.47 -4.15 30.29
C ARG A 739 12.47 -5.05 29.58
N LEU A 740 12.04 -5.83 28.60
CA LEU A 740 12.92 -6.67 27.78
C LEU A 740 13.80 -5.85 26.83
N HIS A 741 13.21 -4.86 26.15
CA HIS A 741 13.94 -3.97 25.24
C HIS A 741 15.01 -3.15 25.98
N SER A 742 14.63 -2.50 27.08
CA SER A 742 15.50 -1.62 27.87
C SER A 742 16.34 -2.34 28.93
N HIS A 743 16.29 -3.69 28.98
CA HIS A 743 17.05 -4.49 29.94
C HIS A 743 18.53 -4.13 29.93
N LYS A 744 19.09 -3.70 31.07
CA LYS A 744 20.50 -3.27 31.24
C LYS A 744 20.93 -2.08 30.37
N LEU A 745 20.01 -1.41 29.69
CA LEU A 745 20.26 -0.18 28.93
C LEU A 745 19.88 1.06 29.72
N LYS A 746 18.78 1.00 30.48
CA LYS A 746 18.34 2.06 31.39
C LYS A 746 18.53 1.63 32.85
N PRO A 747 19.09 2.49 33.71
CA PRO A 747 19.23 2.17 35.13
C PRO A 747 17.85 1.95 35.76
N GLY A 748 17.70 0.84 36.51
CA GLY A 748 16.45 0.47 37.18
C GLY A 748 15.43 -0.31 36.34
N VAL A 749 15.74 -0.64 35.07
CA VAL A 749 14.87 -1.45 34.19
C VAL A 749 15.55 -2.78 33.90
N GLU A 750 15.21 -3.80 34.68
CA GLU A 750 15.71 -5.16 34.50
C GLU A 750 14.58 -6.17 34.30
N ALA A 751 14.80 -7.12 33.40
CA ALA A 751 13.97 -8.29 33.26
C ALA A 751 14.27 -9.21 34.45
N PRO A 752 13.26 -9.70 35.19
CA PRO A 752 13.49 -10.56 36.33
C PRO A 752 14.18 -11.86 35.91
N ALA A 753 15.30 -12.18 36.58
CA ALA A 753 16.16 -13.32 36.26
C ALA A 753 15.48 -14.68 36.53
N ASP A 754 14.41 -14.69 37.32
CA ASP A 754 13.56 -15.86 37.57
C ASP A 754 12.64 -16.20 36.39
N LYS A 755 12.34 -15.23 35.52
CA LYS A 755 11.37 -15.37 34.42
C LYS A 755 12.01 -15.35 33.04
N PHE A 756 13.07 -14.57 32.85
CA PHE A 756 13.71 -14.39 31.56
C PHE A 756 15.23 -14.44 31.68
N GLU A 757 15.86 -15.18 30.76
CA GLU A 757 17.31 -15.24 30.60
C GLU A 757 17.69 -14.66 29.23
N GLU A 758 18.56 -13.66 29.20
CA GLU A 758 19.09 -13.12 27.93
C GLU A 758 20.15 -14.08 27.37
N VAL A 759 19.79 -14.81 26.31
CA VAL A 759 20.63 -15.87 25.72
C VAL A 759 21.47 -15.39 24.55
N TYR A 760 21.01 -14.36 23.83
CA TYR A 760 21.75 -13.79 22.71
C TYR A 760 21.48 -12.30 22.54
N ARG A 761 22.55 -11.56 22.25
CA ARG A 761 22.51 -10.13 21.91
C ARG A 761 23.40 -9.89 20.70
N SER A 762 22.84 -9.29 19.66
CA SER A 762 23.58 -9.00 18.43
C SER A 762 24.69 -7.96 18.65
N LYS A 763 25.70 -7.95 17.78
CA LYS A 763 26.89 -7.09 17.88
C LYS A 763 26.57 -5.60 18.02
N TYR A 764 25.60 -5.08 17.28
CA TYR A 764 25.17 -3.68 17.36
C TYR A 764 23.88 -3.50 18.19
N GLY A 765 23.44 -4.53 18.92
CA GLY A 765 22.28 -4.50 19.80
C GLY A 765 20.95 -4.31 19.07
N LYS A 766 20.86 -4.66 17.79
CA LYS A 766 19.63 -4.57 16.98
C LYS A 766 18.64 -5.68 17.30
N VAL A 767 19.12 -6.86 17.68
CA VAL A 767 18.27 -8.01 18.04
C VAL A 767 18.70 -8.55 19.39
N ARG A 768 17.70 -8.91 20.20
CA ARG A 768 17.88 -9.56 21.50
C ARG A 768 16.96 -10.77 21.57
N ILE A 769 17.47 -11.86 22.10
CA ILE A 769 16.72 -13.11 22.27
C ILE A 769 16.76 -13.46 23.76
N PHE A 770 15.56 -13.67 24.31
CA PHE A 770 15.35 -14.07 25.69
C PHE A 770 14.76 -15.47 25.72
N LYS A 771 15.24 -16.31 26.63
CA LYS A 771 14.65 -17.61 26.96
C LYS A 771 13.66 -17.42 28.10
N ILE A 772 12.47 -17.98 27.94
CA ILE A 772 11.42 -17.94 28.97
C ILE A 772 11.69 -19.07 29.96
N LEU A 773 11.76 -18.73 31.25
CA LEU A 773 11.89 -19.71 32.33
C LEU A 773 10.50 -20.09 32.86
N GLY A 774 10.32 -21.37 33.22
CA GLY A 774 9.05 -21.90 33.70
C GLY A 774 8.00 -22.11 32.60
N VAL A 775 8.42 -22.48 31.39
CA VAL A 775 7.55 -22.91 30.29
C VAL A 775 6.70 -24.09 30.73
N ASP A 776 5.41 -24.06 30.41
CA ASP A 776 4.49 -25.13 30.75
C ASP A 776 4.55 -26.26 29.71
N GLU A 777 5.26 -27.33 30.06
CA GLU A 777 5.40 -28.53 29.22
C GLU A 777 4.06 -29.27 29.04
N GLU A 778 3.16 -29.23 30.03
CA GLU A 778 1.84 -29.85 29.92
C GLU A 778 1.02 -29.17 28.81
N SER A 779 1.07 -27.84 28.75
CA SER A 779 0.46 -27.08 27.65
C SER A 779 1.07 -27.43 26.29
N LYS A 780 2.39 -27.66 26.24
CA LYS A 780 3.11 -28.02 24.99
C LYS A 780 2.69 -29.40 24.48
N GLU A 781 2.63 -30.39 25.38
CA GLU A 781 2.20 -31.75 25.06
C GLU A 781 0.70 -31.81 24.70
N TRP A 782 -0.13 -31.06 25.42
CA TRP A 782 -1.56 -30.99 25.18
C TRP A 782 -1.88 -30.52 23.75
N VAL A 783 -1.21 -29.49 23.26
CA VAL A 783 -1.42 -28.99 21.88
C VAL A 783 -1.03 -30.05 20.84
N LYS A 784 0.08 -30.77 21.05
CA LYS A 784 0.52 -31.85 20.14
C LYS A 784 -0.47 -33.02 20.09
N ALA A 785 -1.19 -33.28 21.18
CA ALA A 785 -2.14 -34.39 21.29
C ALA A 785 -3.57 -34.05 20.81
N ASN A 786 -3.95 -32.77 20.74
CA ASN A 786 -5.34 -32.33 20.53
C ASN A 786 -5.57 -31.59 19.20
N TYR A 787 -5.02 -32.10 18.09
CA TYR A 787 -5.38 -31.61 16.75
C TYR A 787 -6.77 -32.11 16.33
N GLN A 788 -7.64 -31.19 15.90
CA GLN A 788 -8.99 -31.53 15.41
C GLN A 788 -8.99 -31.60 13.89
N CYS A 789 -9.03 -32.82 13.36
CA CYS A 789 -9.14 -33.06 11.92
C CYS A 789 -10.62 -33.12 11.48
N ASP A 790 -10.97 -32.51 10.35
CA ASP A 790 -12.34 -32.53 9.79
C ASP A 790 -12.86 -33.96 9.56
N ALA A 791 -11.97 -34.89 9.20
CA ALA A 791 -12.23 -36.31 9.13
C ALA A 791 -11.01 -37.11 9.61
N PRO A 792 -11.16 -38.37 10.10
CA PRO A 792 -10.03 -39.20 10.47
C PRO A 792 -9.07 -39.37 9.27
N GLY A 793 -7.84 -38.83 9.39
CA GLY A 793 -6.85 -38.84 8.32
C GLY A 793 -6.99 -37.72 7.26
N SER A 794 -7.81 -36.68 7.50
CA SER A 794 -7.80 -35.49 6.66
C SER A 794 -6.47 -34.74 6.77
N TRP A 795 -6.09 -34.05 5.70
CA TRP A 795 -4.90 -33.20 5.68
C TRP A 795 -5.12 -31.86 6.42
N PHE A 796 -6.38 -31.48 6.65
CA PHE A 796 -6.77 -30.28 7.40
C PHE A 796 -7.02 -30.65 8.86
N CYS A 797 -6.13 -30.21 9.75
CA CYS A 797 -6.15 -30.51 11.18
C CYS A 797 -5.75 -29.27 12.00
N PRO A 798 -6.65 -28.28 12.19
CA PRO A 798 -6.40 -27.15 13.08
C PRO A 798 -6.09 -27.59 14.51
N GLY A 799 -5.13 -26.91 15.13
CA GLY A 799 -4.85 -27.05 16.56
C GLY A 799 -5.71 -26.13 17.42
N GLN A 800 -5.61 -26.32 18.73
CA GLN A 800 -6.42 -25.62 19.72
C GLN A 800 -5.56 -24.90 20.76
N TYR A 801 -6.15 -23.90 21.43
CA TYR A 801 -5.48 -23.25 22.55
C TYR A 801 -5.44 -24.17 23.78
N PRO A 802 -4.31 -24.22 24.50
CA PRO A 802 -4.22 -24.97 25.74
C PRO A 802 -5.18 -24.42 26.81
N PRO A 803 -5.68 -25.28 27.73
CA PRO A 803 -6.63 -24.89 28.77
C PRO A 803 -6.09 -23.81 29.70
N GLY A 804 -4.78 -23.73 29.91
CA GLY A 804 -4.15 -22.65 30.71
C GLY A 804 -4.43 -21.24 30.21
N LEU A 805 -4.83 -21.06 28.95
CA LEU A 805 -5.20 -19.75 28.38
C LEU A 805 -6.70 -19.45 28.42
N SER A 806 -7.54 -20.38 28.90
CA SER A 806 -9.00 -20.25 28.84
C SER A 806 -9.51 -19.02 29.59
N GLU A 807 -8.91 -18.66 30.72
CA GLU A 807 -9.32 -17.49 31.50
C GLU A 807 -9.13 -16.19 30.71
N ILE A 808 -7.97 -16.02 30.07
CA ILE A 808 -7.68 -14.84 29.25
C ILE A 808 -8.55 -14.83 27.99
N LEU A 809 -8.70 -15.99 27.34
CA LEU A 809 -9.54 -16.14 26.15
C LEU A 809 -11.02 -15.88 26.44
N SER A 810 -11.50 -16.14 27.66
CA SER A 810 -12.89 -15.84 28.06
C SER A 810 -13.19 -14.33 28.12
N LYS A 811 -12.15 -13.50 28.32
CA LYS A 811 -12.26 -12.04 28.34
C LYS A 811 -12.33 -11.44 26.92
N LYS A 812 -12.17 -12.26 25.88
CA LYS A 812 -12.25 -11.80 24.49
C LYS A 812 -13.67 -11.33 24.17
N LYS A 813 -13.78 -10.22 23.43
CA LYS A 813 -15.02 -9.85 22.75
C LYS A 813 -14.82 -10.11 21.26
N ASP A 814 -15.70 -10.90 20.67
CA ASP A 814 -15.64 -11.25 19.25
C ASP A 814 -15.60 -9.97 18.41
N PHE A 815 -14.53 -9.83 17.63
CA PHE A 815 -14.38 -8.71 16.72
C PHE A 815 -15.26 -8.96 15.49
N SER A 816 -16.47 -8.41 15.49
CA SER A 816 -17.28 -8.37 14.26
C SER A 816 -16.55 -7.47 13.26
N GLN A 817 -15.94 -8.06 12.24
CA GLN A 817 -15.45 -7.29 11.09
C GLN A 817 -16.60 -6.43 10.56
N LEU A 818 -16.27 -5.28 9.97
CA LEU A 818 -17.21 -4.31 9.42
C LEU A 818 -18.22 -4.88 8.39
N GLU A 819 -18.01 -6.11 7.95
CA GLU A 819 -18.88 -6.87 7.05
C GLU A 819 -20.10 -7.49 7.75
N ASP A 820 -20.08 -7.58 9.09
CA ASP A 820 -21.18 -8.14 9.91
C ASP A 820 -22.14 -7.08 10.45
N PHE A 821 -22.11 -5.83 9.94
CA PHE A 821 -23.04 -4.77 10.33
C PHE A 821 -24.53 -5.09 10.05
N ASN A 822 -24.82 -6.21 9.37
CA ASN A 822 -26.17 -6.75 9.17
C ASN A 822 -26.55 -7.91 10.12
N LYS A 823 -25.64 -8.43 10.95
CA LYS A 823 -26.04 -9.34 12.05
C LYS A 823 -26.71 -8.50 13.13
N ARG A 824 -27.94 -8.88 13.49
CA ARG A 824 -28.78 -8.20 14.49
C ARG A 824 -27.95 -7.80 15.72
N ARG A 825 -27.90 -6.49 15.99
CA ARG A 825 -27.33 -5.89 17.20
C ARG A 825 -27.73 -6.69 18.44
N GLN A 826 -26.79 -7.41 19.03
CA GLN A 826 -26.93 -7.91 20.39
C GLN A 826 -26.09 -7.05 21.34
N SER A 827 -26.78 -6.54 22.36
CA SER A 827 -26.28 -5.90 23.58
C SER A 827 -25.95 -4.39 23.52
N GLY A 828 -26.71 -3.60 24.30
CA GLY A 828 -26.66 -2.13 24.36
C GLY A 828 -25.39 -1.53 24.95
N ASP A 829 -24.52 -2.32 25.59
CA ASP A 829 -23.24 -1.89 26.15
C ASP A 829 -22.15 -1.68 25.06
N ASN A 830 -22.36 -2.28 23.87
CA ASN A 830 -21.47 -2.10 22.72
C ASN A 830 -21.70 -0.77 21.99
N ASP A 831 -22.88 -0.16 22.10
CA ASP A 831 -23.19 1.08 21.38
C ASP A 831 -22.50 2.30 22.01
N GLU A 832 -22.39 2.37 23.34
CA GLU A 832 -21.74 3.48 24.03
C GLU A 832 -20.21 3.45 23.91
N TYR A 833 -19.57 2.28 24.12
CA TYR A 833 -18.13 2.11 23.89
C TYR A 833 -17.75 2.41 22.44
N THR A 834 -18.51 1.87 21.48
CA THR A 834 -18.27 2.11 20.05
C THR A 834 -18.45 3.58 19.69
N LYS A 835 -19.47 4.25 20.23
CA LYS A 835 -19.69 5.68 20.04
C LYS A 835 -18.53 6.52 20.59
N LYS A 836 -18.11 6.25 21.84
CA LYS A 836 -16.96 6.92 22.47
C LYS A 836 -15.67 6.66 21.69
N TYR A 837 -15.46 5.43 21.21
CA TYR A 837 -14.34 5.09 20.35
C TYR A 837 -14.31 5.92 19.06
N PHE A 838 -15.44 6.06 18.36
CA PHE A 838 -15.51 6.88 17.16
C PHE A 838 -15.35 8.39 17.44
N GLU A 839 -15.93 8.90 18.53
CA GLU A 839 -15.73 10.28 18.98
C GLU A 839 -14.24 10.58 19.24
N ASP A 840 -13.55 9.71 19.98
CA ASP A 840 -12.11 9.82 20.26
C ASP A 840 -11.25 9.59 19.00
N LEU A 841 -11.77 8.88 17.99
CA LEU A 841 -11.12 8.68 16.71
C LEU A 841 -11.11 9.96 15.85
N HIS A 842 -12.20 10.73 15.91
CA HIS A 842 -12.39 11.99 15.19
C HIS A 842 -11.54 13.12 15.79
N ASP A 843 -11.45 13.21 17.12
CA ASP A 843 -10.67 14.26 17.83
C ASP A 843 -9.51 13.68 18.68
N PRO A 844 -8.42 13.24 18.04
CA PRO A 844 -7.38 12.46 18.70
C PRO A 844 -6.53 13.22 19.73
N ASN A 845 -6.32 14.52 19.51
CA ASN A 845 -5.51 15.35 20.40
C ASN A 845 -6.25 15.60 21.73
N LYS A 846 -7.57 15.78 21.65
CA LYS A 846 -8.44 16.02 22.80
C LYS A 846 -8.57 14.76 23.66
N ALA A 847 -8.71 13.59 23.03
CA ALA A 847 -8.71 12.30 23.74
C ALA A 847 -7.38 12.07 24.49
N LYS A 848 -6.24 12.32 23.84
CA LYS A 848 -4.91 12.21 24.47
C LYS A 848 -4.76 13.15 25.68
N GLN A 849 -5.19 14.41 25.56
CA GLN A 849 -5.12 15.38 26.66
C GLN A 849 -5.95 14.96 27.88
N LYS A 850 -7.20 14.51 27.68
CA LYS A 850 -8.07 14.06 28.78
C LYS A 850 -7.46 12.94 29.61
N VAL A 851 -6.85 11.95 28.94
CA VAL A 851 -6.25 10.81 29.63
C VAL A 851 -4.95 11.20 30.35
N LEU A 852 -4.12 12.07 29.74
CA LEU A 852 -2.91 12.59 30.39
C LEU A 852 -3.21 13.43 31.64
N GLU A 853 -4.27 14.25 31.59
CA GLU A 853 -4.73 15.01 32.76
C GLU A 853 -5.18 14.06 33.89
N LYS A 854 -5.88 12.98 33.54
CA LYS A 854 -6.29 11.94 34.50
C LYS A 854 -5.08 11.20 35.09
N GLU A 855 -4.10 10.81 34.28
CA GLU A 855 -2.85 10.21 34.77
C GLU A 855 -2.07 11.15 35.69
N ARG A 856 -2.00 12.45 35.34
CA ARG A 856 -1.34 13.46 36.18
C ARG A 856 -2.05 13.59 37.51
N LYS A 857 -3.39 13.58 37.51
CA LYS A 857 -4.20 13.60 38.73
C LYS A 857 -3.96 12.36 39.59
N MET A 858 -3.98 11.16 39.00
CA MET A 858 -3.67 9.92 39.72
C MET A 858 -2.25 9.89 40.28
N LYS A 859 -1.25 10.40 39.54
CA LYS A 859 0.13 10.51 40.05
C LYS A 859 0.23 11.51 41.21
N LEU A 860 -0.51 12.62 41.16
CA LEU A 860 -0.57 13.59 42.25
C LEU A 860 -1.27 12.99 43.49
N GLU A 861 -2.36 12.25 43.28
CA GLU A 861 -3.08 11.52 44.33
C GLU A 861 -2.22 10.40 44.93
N ALA A 862 -1.50 9.63 44.11
CA ALA A 862 -0.56 8.59 44.58
C ALA A 862 0.65 9.20 45.29
N ALA A 863 1.19 10.33 44.78
CA ALA A 863 2.27 11.06 45.42
C ALA A 863 1.82 11.67 46.77
N ALA A 864 0.56 12.12 46.85
CA ALA A 864 -0.06 12.54 48.10
C ALA A 864 -0.23 11.36 49.06
N ALA A 865 -0.68 10.19 48.58
CA ALA A 865 -0.80 8.97 49.37
C ALA A 865 0.56 8.45 49.89
N THR A 866 1.63 8.59 49.12
CA THR A 866 3.00 8.27 49.59
C THR A 866 3.59 9.33 50.53
N LYS A 867 3.08 10.58 50.49
CA LYS A 867 3.44 11.61 51.47
C LYS A 867 2.70 11.46 52.80
N ASP A 868 1.55 10.79 52.81
CA ASP A 868 0.84 10.31 54.02
C ASP A 868 1.36 8.94 54.52
N GLY A 869 2.59 8.57 54.15
CA GLY A 869 3.28 7.35 54.59
C GLY A 869 3.68 7.33 56.08
N SER A 870 2.77 7.67 56.99
CA SER A 870 2.79 7.19 58.38
C SER A 870 1.67 6.17 58.57
N SER A 871 1.77 5.01 57.90
CA SER A 871 0.94 3.86 58.25
C SER A 871 1.48 3.25 59.55
N ARG A 872 1.25 3.90 60.69
CA ARG A 872 1.32 3.23 62.00
C ARG A 872 0.15 2.26 62.09
N SER A 873 0.40 1.05 62.55
CA SER A 873 -0.67 0.10 62.88
C SER A 873 -1.59 0.71 63.97
N PRO A 874 -2.86 0.26 64.09
CA PRO A 874 -3.77 0.77 65.12
C PRO A 874 -3.21 0.67 66.56
N ALA A 875 -2.32 -0.30 66.79
CA ALA A 875 -1.62 -0.48 68.07
C ALA A 875 -0.51 0.58 68.28
N GLU A 876 0.29 0.86 67.25
CA GLU A 876 1.36 1.86 67.30
C GLU A 876 0.79 3.30 67.38
N GLU A 877 -0.37 3.56 66.78
CA GLU A 877 -1.04 4.86 66.92
C GLU A 877 -1.58 5.05 68.35
N ALA A 878 -2.12 4.00 68.98
CA ALA A 878 -2.55 4.08 70.38
C ALA A 878 -1.37 4.34 71.33
N GLU A 879 -0.24 3.63 71.13
CA GLU A 879 0.99 3.82 71.91
C GLU A 879 1.59 5.23 71.71
N TYR A 880 1.56 5.75 70.49
CA TYR A 880 2.02 7.10 70.18
C TYR A 880 1.13 8.17 70.84
N GLN A 881 -0.19 8.01 70.82
CA GLN A 881 -1.12 8.92 71.50
C GLN A 881 -0.95 8.88 73.02
N GLU A 882 -0.64 7.72 73.58
CA GLU A 882 -0.31 7.58 75.01
C GLU A 882 1.01 8.26 75.36
N LEU A 883 2.02 8.15 74.49
CA LEU A 883 3.29 8.86 74.62
C LEU A 883 3.11 10.38 74.58
N ILE A 884 2.29 10.90 73.66
CA ILE A 884 1.96 12.34 73.61
C ILE A 884 1.27 12.77 74.90
N LYS A 885 0.26 12.02 75.39
CA LYS A 885 -0.43 12.35 76.65
C LYS A 885 0.54 12.36 77.83
N LYS A 886 1.47 11.41 77.89
CA LYS A 886 2.48 11.36 78.94
C LYS A 886 3.37 12.60 78.89
N VAL A 887 3.91 12.93 77.74
CA VAL A 887 4.77 14.11 77.56
C VAL A 887 4.02 15.41 77.87
N TYR A 888 2.79 15.56 77.36
CA TYR A 888 1.98 16.77 77.52
C TYR A 888 1.57 17.04 78.98
N ASN A 889 1.36 15.98 79.77
CA ASN A 889 0.97 16.08 81.18
C ASN A 889 2.17 16.23 82.14
N THR A 890 3.41 16.09 81.65
CA THR A 890 4.61 16.19 82.48
C THR A 890 5.21 17.59 82.31
N TRP A 891 5.24 18.40 83.38
CA TRP A 891 5.80 19.75 83.35
C TRP A 891 7.14 19.75 84.10
N ASP A 892 8.23 19.51 83.37
CA ASP A 892 9.57 19.42 83.94
C ASP A 892 10.59 20.12 83.04
N ASP A 893 11.58 20.74 83.67
CA ASP A 893 12.70 21.36 82.96
C ASP A 893 13.74 20.29 82.61
N THR A 894 13.74 19.88 81.36
CA THR A 894 14.64 18.88 80.78
C THR A 894 15.61 19.51 79.77
N ASP A 895 16.63 18.75 79.38
CA ASP A 895 17.54 19.16 78.29
C ASP A 895 16.77 19.38 76.98
N ASP A 896 15.72 18.60 76.74
CA ASP A 896 14.85 18.75 75.56
C ASP A 896 14.01 20.04 75.61
N THR A 897 13.41 20.40 76.75
CA THR A 897 12.70 21.69 76.88
C THR A 897 13.66 22.87 76.73
N THR A 898 14.88 22.75 77.25
CA THR A 898 15.92 23.77 77.12
C THR A 898 16.35 23.94 75.66
N ARG A 899 16.59 22.83 74.95
CA ARG A 899 16.93 22.83 73.52
C ARG A 899 15.81 23.41 72.67
N MET A 900 14.57 23.06 72.96
CA MET A 900 13.39 23.57 72.26
C MET A 900 13.21 25.07 72.48
N TRP A 901 13.37 25.55 73.72
CA TRP A 901 13.37 26.98 74.01
C TRP A 901 14.47 27.70 73.25
N GLN A 902 15.71 27.18 73.25
CA GLN A 902 16.84 27.76 72.51
C GLN A 902 16.60 27.84 71.00
N LEU A 903 16.06 26.79 70.38
CA LEU A 903 15.77 26.76 68.95
C LEU A 903 14.69 27.78 68.56
N ILE A 904 13.67 27.93 69.41
CA ILE A 904 12.58 28.88 69.17
C ILE A 904 13.04 30.32 69.46
N SER A 905 13.78 30.55 70.55
CA SER A 905 14.33 31.87 70.90
C SER A 905 15.38 32.37 69.92
N SER A 906 16.13 31.46 69.29
CA SER A 906 17.12 31.79 68.26
C SER A 906 16.54 31.87 66.83
N ASN A 907 15.22 31.63 66.66
CA ASN A 907 14.55 31.62 65.36
C ASN A 907 15.18 30.64 64.34
N ASN A 908 15.66 29.49 64.81
CA ASN A 908 16.26 28.48 63.94
C ASN A 908 15.20 27.47 63.45
N VAL A 909 14.41 27.89 62.46
CA VAL A 909 13.28 27.11 61.91
C VAL A 909 13.74 25.81 61.25
N VAL A 910 14.92 25.78 60.64
CA VAL A 910 15.44 24.63 59.90
C VAL A 910 15.78 23.49 60.84
N ASP A 911 16.54 23.77 61.89
CA ASP A 911 16.95 22.75 62.87
C ASP A 911 15.76 22.30 63.74
N LEU A 912 14.85 23.22 64.07
CA LEU A 912 13.61 22.90 64.76
C LEU A 912 12.74 21.93 63.94
N LYS A 913 12.56 22.21 62.66
CA LYS A 913 11.79 21.33 61.76
C LYS A 913 12.47 19.97 61.59
N ALA A 914 13.78 19.96 61.38
CA ALA A 914 14.54 18.71 61.27
C ALA A 914 14.42 17.84 62.53
N TRP A 915 14.37 18.45 63.71
CA TRP A 915 14.18 17.72 64.96
C TRP A 915 12.76 17.18 65.12
N LEU A 916 11.74 18.00 64.82
CA LEU A 916 10.34 17.59 64.89
C LEU A 916 9.94 16.55 63.83
N ASP A 917 10.62 16.52 62.69
CA ASP A 917 10.43 15.47 61.67
C ASP A 917 10.91 14.09 62.18
N VAL A 918 11.89 14.06 63.09
CA VAL A 918 12.40 12.81 63.71
C VAL A 918 11.60 12.45 64.98
N GLU A 919 11.32 13.43 65.84
CA GLU A 919 10.64 13.23 67.13
C GLU A 919 9.38 14.11 67.26
N PRO A 920 8.27 13.78 66.58
CA PRO A 920 7.10 14.65 66.50
C PRO A 920 6.37 14.85 67.83
N HIS A 921 6.48 13.90 68.76
CA HIS A 921 5.87 14.02 70.10
C HIS A 921 6.50 15.12 70.96
N LYS A 922 7.74 15.55 70.65
CA LYS A 922 8.43 16.62 71.39
C LYS A 922 7.85 18.00 71.13
N ALA A 923 6.99 18.17 70.12
CA ALA A 923 6.24 19.42 69.92
C ALA A 923 5.33 19.78 71.11
N PHE A 924 4.98 18.81 71.96
CA PHE A 924 4.05 18.94 73.08
C PHE A 924 4.72 19.09 74.45
N ILE A 925 6.05 19.24 74.51
CA ILE A 925 6.77 19.39 75.77
C ILE A 925 6.39 20.69 76.48
N ARG A 926 6.40 20.68 77.81
CA ARG A 926 6.15 21.87 78.63
C ARG A 926 7.19 21.95 79.74
N SER A 927 7.70 23.15 79.95
CA SER A 927 8.59 23.47 81.07
C SER A 927 7.79 23.47 82.38
N LYS A 928 8.48 23.49 83.51
CA LYS A 928 7.90 23.47 84.86
C LYS A 928 6.97 24.65 85.15
N ASP A 929 7.14 25.77 84.46
CA ASP A 929 6.27 26.95 84.53
C ASP A 929 4.96 26.79 83.71
N GLY A 930 4.76 25.63 83.08
CA GLY A 930 3.64 25.35 82.20
C GLY A 930 3.76 26.01 80.83
N ARG A 931 4.86 26.68 80.49
CA ARG A 931 5.06 27.22 79.13
C ARG A 931 5.59 26.13 78.21
N GLY A 932 5.14 26.15 76.97
CA GLY A 932 5.56 25.21 75.93
C GLY A 932 6.03 25.92 74.66
N PRO A 933 6.38 25.16 73.61
CA PRO A 933 6.84 25.68 72.33
C PRO A 933 5.96 26.78 71.74
N MET A 934 4.64 26.65 71.91
CA MET A 934 3.68 27.64 71.44
C MET A 934 3.84 28.98 72.16
N PHE A 935 4.02 28.98 73.48
CA PHE A 935 4.27 30.20 74.27
C PHE A 935 5.54 30.91 73.81
N TRP A 936 6.62 30.16 73.66
CA TRP A 936 7.91 30.73 73.25
C TRP A 936 7.86 31.26 71.81
N ALA A 937 7.09 30.63 70.91
CA ALA A 937 6.89 31.11 69.56
C ALA A 937 6.10 32.44 69.51
N PHE A 938 5.09 32.58 70.37
CA PHE A 938 4.32 33.83 70.54
C PHE A 938 5.16 34.94 71.17
N GLU A 939 5.98 34.63 72.18
CA GLU A 939 6.92 35.57 72.81
C GLU A 939 7.92 36.15 71.80
N GLN A 940 8.38 35.33 70.86
CA GLN A 940 9.29 35.74 69.78
C GLN A 940 8.59 36.30 68.53
N ARG A 941 7.25 36.38 68.53
CA ARG A 941 6.42 36.83 67.39
C ARG A 941 6.74 36.13 66.06
N ASN A 942 7.05 34.84 66.10
CA ASN A 942 7.49 34.11 64.93
C ASN A 942 6.34 33.34 64.26
N GLU A 943 5.84 33.89 63.15
CA GLU A 943 4.73 33.28 62.40
C GLU A 943 5.05 31.91 61.80
N GLU A 944 6.30 31.68 61.37
CA GLU A 944 6.66 30.42 60.70
C GLU A 944 6.70 29.25 61.68
N ILE A 945 7.28 29.46 62.86
CA ILE A 945 7.29 28.45 63.94
C ILE A 945 5.86 28.22 64.46
N THR A 946 5.07 29.28 64.61
CA THR A 946 3.65 29.21 65.02
C THR A 946 2.85 28.34 64.04
N LYS A 947 2.99 28.57 62.72
CA LYS A 947 2.34 27.76 61.68
C LYS A 947 2.82 26.30 61.70
N LEU A 948 4.11 26.07 61.95
CA LEU A 948 4.69 24.74 62.07
C LEU A 948 4.10 23.95 63.25
N LEU A 949 4.01 24.58 64.43
CA LEU A 949 3.46 23.97 65.65
C LEU A 949 1.94 23.75 65.57
N MET A 950 1.20 24.67 64.95
CA MET A 950 -0.23 24.47 64.67
C MET A 950 -0.46 23.29 63.73
N LYS A 951 0.39 23.13 62.71
CA LYS A 951 0.33 21.97 61.80
C LYS A 951 0.64 20.65 62.53
N ALA A 952 1.48 20.68 63.56
CA ALA A 952 1.78 19.55 64.42
C ALA A 952 0.67 19.24 65.45
N GLY A 953 -0.38 20.08 65.55
CA GLY A 953 -1.52 19.87 66.44
C GLY A 953 -1.36 20.44 67.85
N VAL A 954 -0.36 21.30 68.10
CA VAL A 954 -0.16 21.95 69.40
C VAL A 954 -1.24 23.02 69.63
N PRO A 955 -2.00 23.00 70.74
CA PRO A 955 -3.05 23.98 70.98
C PRO A 955 -2.46 25.37 71.30
N HIS A 956 -3.09 26.42 70.76
CA HIS A 956 -2.73 27.82 71.07
C HIS A 956 -3.53 28.39 72.26
N THR A 957 -4.42 27.60 72.84
CA THR A 957 -5.31 27.97 73.97
C THR A 957 -4.78 27.48 75.32
N ASP A 958 -3.60 26.88 75.35
CA ASP A 958 -3.04 26.26 76.55
C ASP A 958 -2.71 27.31 77.60
N ARG A 959 -3.08 27.06 78.86
CA ARG A 959 -2.81 27.99 79.96
C ARG A 959 -1.51 27.63 80.66
N ASP A 960 -0.67 28.61 80.96
CA ASP A 960 0.52 28.43 81.79
C ASP A 960 0.16 28.18 83.27
N SER A 961 1.15 27.96 84.14
CA SER A 961 0.90 27.75 85.58
C SER A 961 0.26 28.96 86.29
N ARG A 962 0.19 30.13 85.63
CA ARG A 962 -0.43 31.37 86.11
C ARG A 962 -1.80 31.63 85.48
N GLY A 963 -2.27 30.72 84.62
CA GLY A 963 -3.59 30.78 83.99
C GLY A 963 -3.65 31.64 82.72
N MET A 964 -2.54 32.19 82.23
CA MET A 964 -2.50 33.00 81.01
C MET A 964 -2.37 32.11 79.77
N THR A 965 -2.94 32.51 78.64
CA THR A 965 -2.77 31.87 77.32
C THR A 965 -1.66 32.55 76.49
N PRO A 966 -1.09 31.90 75.45
CA PRO A 966 -0.10 32.51 74.56
C PRO A 966 -0.60 33.78 73.88
N GLY A 967 -1.90 33.85 73.57
CA GLY A 967 -2.53 35.02 72.95
C GLY A 967 -2.65 36.23 73.88
N GLU A 968 -2.99 35.98 75.15
CA GLU A 968 -3.07 37.03 76.20
C GLU A 968 -1.68 37.62 76.53
N LEU A 969 -0.59 36.92 76.20
CA LEU A 969 0.79 37.40 76.35
C LEU A 969 1.12 38.60 75.45
N LEU A 970 0.44 38.75 74.30
CA LEU A 970 0.64 39.86 73.36
C LEU A 970 -0.10 41.14 73.76
N GLU A 971 -1.13 41.04 74.62
CA GLU A 971 -1.98 42.18 75.02
C GLU A 971 -1.38 42.99 76.19
N GLY A 972 -0.26 42.54 76.79
CA GLY A 972 0.33 43.10 78.01
C GLY A 972 1.55 44.03 77.85
N GLU A 973 2.09 44.26 76.65
CA GLU A 973 3.24 45.17 76.44
C GLU A 973 2.95 46.27 75.39
N PRO A 974 3.18 47.57 75.71
CA PRO A 974 3.03 48.65 74.74
C PRO A 974 4.11 48.56 73.67
N THR A 975 3.64 48.53 72.42
CA THR A 975 4.36 48.73 71.15
C THR A 975 5.72 49.44 71.25
N ARG A 976 6.79 48.77 70.83
CA ARG A 976 7.93 49.39 70.12
C ARG A 976 7.96 48.84 68.70
N GLY A 977 7.68 49.71 67.74
CA GLY A 977 7.42 49.33 66.35
C GLY A 977 8.64 48.80 65.61
N GLN A 978 8.41 47.76 64.82
CA GLN A 978 8.60 47.72 63.36
C GLN A 978 7.87 46.51 62.80
#